data_AF-A0A4S2VGK5-F1
#
_entry.id   AF-A0A4S2VGK5-F1
#
_cell.length_a   1.000
_cell.length_b   1.000
_cell.length_c   1.000
_cell.angle_alpha   90.00
_cell.angle_beta   90.00
_cell.angle_gamma   90.00
#
_symmetry.space_group_name_H-M   'P 1'
#
loop_
_entity.id
_entity.type
_entity.pdbx_description
1 polymer ?
#
loop_
_entity_poly.entity_id
_entity_poly.type
_entity_poly.pdbx_seq_one_letter_code
_entity_poly.pdbx_strand_id
1 'polypeptide(L)'
;MSEHRRKPPQPQGGGRASARRAAQQRPGRGAGRDVSTASHSGPYEQQPAQGSRADARRASQRGSSGRGRGGAGSARGAGRPDKRLINYPRSDRDGWKRFVPSWKLVSGTAFGFFAVIIAGTGIGIAMVSTPDPNKAAQAQNNVFYWADGSQMVATGGSMNRQIVPISSIPRSMRDAVIAAENESFETDKGVDPMGIARAVWNMGTGGSTQGGSTITQQYVKNTYLDSDQTLKRKVTELFIAIRLGVKEEKDTVLAGYLNTAYYGRDAYGIQAAARAYFGKDSQDLNPSECAFLAAVLKGPNLYNPDGGIGAAATPALNENRARERWAWVLDREVEVGRMDPAERAKHTEFPARVESAQARGMTGQIGYLVDTAKAYVMKTKGITAEQMAMGGYKIKTTFEKPKVDAMTKAVEDIRAGLIDEKKRPETDTFVQFGAASVDVKTGALVALYGGPGWDQKYFSNNANTSGVPVGSTWKPYVLAAAMEYGTQNSNGKGISVDSKYQANDLTVINNREGKPLRDSSGNPFKQKNESPTAFGYVTLNEAMEKSINVPFAQLVFDVGHDKVKAVAKSTGILEESINPNNDASFALGTSTPSAIRMADSYATFAASGMHREPYSVILVEKNGEKLSGFEPPKDQRAMDNAVADNVTKVLENVVENGTGKKAKKLGRPAAGKTGTTDENKSAWFVGYTPELSTSVVLFRTDPNSAEKKLISMKGVGDIPSLHGGDIPAEIWTEYMGAALKGAPVKQFPEAEDIGVTADSAGAPSPTPVAPATPSSSPSSLPPSSPPPSPSPSKGSGRPCKPWELYCDPETTRGGTNEGTNTGSNSGIIGGPSGSPSPSPSGRPGRPGGLTGSTTGTAPD
;
A
#
# COMPACT_ATOMS: atom_id res chain seq x y z
N MET A 1 -26.91 -18.04 58.05
CA MET A 1 -27.59 -19.19 57.39
C MET A 1 -27.68 -18.84 55.92
N SER A 2 -27.07 -19.49 54.93
CA SER A 2 -26.35 -20.76 54.86
C SER A 2 -25.42 -20.68 53.65
N GLU A 3 -24.25 -21.27 53.77
CA GLU A 3 -23.23 -21.40 52.73
C GLU A 3 -23.69 -22.26 51.55
N HIS A 4 -23.24 -21.95 50.33
CA HIS A 4 -22.84 -22.99 49.37
C HIS A 4 -21.77 -22.49 48.38
N ARG A 5 -20.60 -23.14 48.50
CA ARG A 5 -19.47 -23.19 47.55
C ARG A 5 -19.91 -23.25 46.08
N ARG A 6 -19.31 -22.42 45.23
CA ARG A 6 -19.12 -22.71 43.80
C ARG A 6 -17.63 -22.88 43.48
N LYS A 7 -17.31 -24.02 42.88
CA LYS A 7 -15.99 -24.36 42.33
C LYS A 7 -15.64 -23.44 41.14
N PRO A 8 -14.37 -23.08 40.92
CA PRO A 8 -13.91 -22.51 39.66
C PRO A 8 -13.76 -23.60 38.59
N PRO A 9 -14.08 -23.34 37.31
CA PRO A 9 -13.77 -24.28 36.24
C PRO A 9 -12.27 -24.27 35.90
N GLN A 10 -11.72 -25.47 35.73
CA GLN A 10 -10.35 -25.75 35.28
C GLN A 10 -10.04 -25.19 33.87
N PRO A 11 -8.77 -24.90 33.56
CA PRO A 11 -8.32 -24.59 32.21
C PRO A 11 -8.04 -25.90 31.45
N GLN A 12 -8.65 -26.07 30.28
CA GLN A 12 -8.23 -27.09 29.31
C GLN A 12 -8.24 -26.51 27.89
N GLY A 13 -7.11 -26.68 27.20
CA GLY A 13 -7.09 -26.90 25.76
C GLY A 13 -6.49 -25.78 24.91
N GLY A 14 -5.15 -25.70 24.88
CA GLY A 14 -4.44 -25.18 23.71
C GLY A 14 -4.61 -26.13 22.52
N GLY A 15 -4.79 -25.59 21.32
CA GLY A 15 -5.04 -26.41 20.13
C GLY A 15 -5.15 -25.66 18.80
N ARG A 16 -3.99 -25.26 18.27
CA ARG A 16 -3.57 -25.29 16.85
C ARG A 16 -4.39 -24.55 15.77
N ALA A 17 -3.67 -23.62 15.15
CA ALA A 17 -3.82 -23.15 13.79
C ALA A 17 -3.95 -24.29 12.76
N SER A 18 -4.99 -24.22 11.95
CA SER A 18 -5.18 -25.03 10.75
C SER A 18 -4.59 -24.31 9.53
N ALA A 19 -3.37 -24.71 9.16
CA ALA A 19 -2.78 -24.41 7.87
C ALA A 19 -3.42 -25.32 6.79
N ARG A 20 -3.97 -24.70 5.74
CA ARG A 20 -4.40 -25.39 4.52
C ARG A 20 -3.18 -26.01 3.83
N ARG A 21 -3.10 -27.35 3.80
CA ARG A 21 -2.30 -28.11 2.81
C ARG A 21 -3.18 -28.37 1.59
N ALA A 22 -2.82 -27.77 0.45
CA ALA A 22 -3.27 -28.23 -0.84
C ALA A 22 -2.57 -29.56 -1.18
N ALA A 23 -3.37 -30.57 -1.49
CA ALA A 23 -2.92 -31.89 -1.90
C ALA A 23 -2.39 -31.83 -3.35
N GLN A 24 -1.13 -32.23 -3.54
CA GLN A 24 -0.60 -32.58 -4.86
C GLN A 24 -1.15 -33.95 -5.27
N GLN A 25 -2.06 -33.96 -6.25
CA GLN A 25 -2.45 -35.17 -6.96
C GLN A 25 -1.31 -35.63 -7.88
N ARG A 26 -1.03 -36.93 -7.84
CA ARG A 26 -0.14 -37.64 -8.76
C ARG A 26 -0.88 -37.91 -10.08
N PRO A 27 -0.27 -37.72 -11.28
CA PRO A 27 -0.79 -38.31 -12.49
C PRO A 27 -0.33 -39.77 -12.60
N GLY A 28 -1.29 -40.66 -12.86
CA GLY A 28 -1.08 -42.08 -13.11
C GLY A 28 -0.43 -42.34 -14.48
N ARG A 29 0.36 -43.42 -14.52
CA ARG A 29 0.82 -44.08 -15.74
C ARG A 29 -0.37 -44.71 -16.46
N GLY A 30 -0.56 -44.35 -17.73
CA GLY A 30 -1.35 -45.08 -18.71
C GLY A 30 -0.51 -45.29 -19.96
N ALA A 31 -0.47 -46.53 -20.44
CA ALA A 31 0.33 -46.99 -21.56
C ALA A 31 -0.35 -46.78 -22.92
N GLY A 32 0.46 -46.67 -23.98
CA GLY A 32 0.17 -47.35 -25.25
C GLY A 32 -0.05 -46.48 -26.50
N ARG A 33 0.84 -46.74 -27.48
CA ARG A 33 0.66 -46.76 -28.95
C ARG A 33 0.85 -45.49 -29.80
N ASP A 34 1.92 -45.57 -30.59
CA ASP A 34 1.95 -45.59 -32.07
C ASP A 34 1.98 -44.28 -32.92
N VAL A 35 3.11 -44.17 -33.67
CA VAL A 35 3.22 -43.95 -35.14
C VAL A 35 3.46 -42.52 -35.69
N SER A 36 4.76 -42.24 -35.94
CA SER A 36 5.43 -41.91 -37.24
C SER A 36 5.43 -40.51 -37.90
N THR A 37 6.57 -40.27 -38.60
CA THR A 37 6.90 -39.32 -39.71
C THR A 37 7.17 -37.85 -39.32
N ALA A 38 8.10 -37.05 -39.89
CA ALA A 38 9.16 -37.10 -40.92
C ALA A 38 10.00 -35.78 -40.72
N SER A 39 11.33 -35.78 -40.53
CA SER A 39 12.46 -35.63 -41.49
C SER A 39 12.63 -34.31 -42.30
N HIS A 40 13.92 -33.93 -42.45
CA HIS A 40 14.63 -32.91 -43.30
C HIS A 40 14.96 -31.54 -42.66
N SER A 41 16.17 -30.95 -42.74
CA SER A 41 17.41 -31.23 -43.51
C SER A 41 18.58 -30.35 -43.00
N GLY A 42 19.85 -30.85 -43.08
CA GLY A 42 21.13 -30.12 -42.84
C GLY A 42 21.59 -29.28 -44.05
N PRO A 43 22.90 -29.12 -44.41
CA PRO A 43 24.18 -29.69 -43.89
C PRO A 43 25.33 -28.62 -43.69
N TYR A 44 26.54 -28.91 -43.18
CA TYR A 44 27.77 -29.45 -43.83
C TYR A 44 28.82 -29.81 -42.72
N GLU A 45 29.36 -31.04 -42.59
CA GLU A 45 30.55 -31.65 -43.24
C GLU A 45 31.90 -31.26 -42.54
N GLN A 46 32.90 -32.10 -42.21
CA GLN A 46 33.44 -33.36 -42.76
C GLN A 46 34.09 -34.30 -41.69
N GLN A 47 34.11 -35.58 -42.05
CA GLN A 47 34.63 -36.83 -41.44
C GLN A 47 36.12 -37.08 -41.82
N PRO A 48 36.76 -38.29 -41.77
CA PRO A 48 36.36 -39.66 -41.32
C PRO A 48 37.41 -40.40 -40.42
N ALA A 49 37.04 -41.37 -39.54
CA ALA A 49 36.87 -42.84 -39.70
C ALA A 49 38.18 -43.67 -39.49
N GLN A 50 38.24 -44.93 -39.03
CA GLN A 50 37.28 -46.01 -38.73
C GLN A 50 38.02 -47.19 -38.02
N GLY A 51 37.39 -47.88 -37.06
CA GLY A 51 37.17 -49.35 -37.05
C GLY A 51 38.29 -50.22 -36.42
N SER A 52 38.10 -51.45 -35.92
CA SER A 52 36.93 -52.30 -35.62
C SER A 52 37.40 -53.48 -34.71
N ARG A 53 36.54 -54.49 -34.51
CA ARG A 53 36.53 -55.55 -33.50
C ARG A 53 37.39 -56.80 -33.83
N ALA A 54 37.56 -57.64 -32.79
CA ALA A 54 37.43 -59.11 -32.78
C ALA A 54 38.68 -60.01 -32.97
N ASP A 55 38.75 -60.97 -32.05
CA ASP A 55 39.11 -62.38 -32.17
C ASP A 55 40.56 -62.89 -32.38
N ALA A 56 40.84 -63.92 -31.55
CA ALA A 56 41.56 -65.16 -31.85
C ALA A 56 43.10 -65.18 -31.95
N ARG A 57 43.69 -65.82 -30.93
CA ARG A 57 44.61 -66.98 -30.99
C ARG A 57 45.58 -67.08 -32.19
N ARG A 58 46.90 -67.04 -31.93
CA ARG A 58 47.83 -68.20 -31.90
C ARG A 58 49.30 -67.78 -31.98
N ALA A 59 50.08 -68.39 -31.08
CA ALA A 59 51.33 -69.13 -31.31
C ALA A 59 52.66 -68.41 -31.62
N SER A 60 53.68 -69.03 -30.99
CA SER A 60 55.11 -69.05 -31.33
C SER A 60 55.90 -67.82 -30.86
N GLN A 61 57.14 -67.90 -30.37
CA GLN A 61 58.04 -69.01 -30.04
C GLN A 61 59.30 -68.36 -29.41
N ARG A 62 60.10 -69.16 -28.69
CA ARG A 62 61.50 -68.91 -28.27
C ARG A 62 61.66 -67.90 -27.13
N GLY A 63 62.38 -68.20 -26.06
CA GLY A 63 63.22 -69.35 -25.78
C GLY A 63 64.00 -69.12 -24.48
N SER A 64 64.80 -70.12 -24.15
CA SER A 64 65.76 -70.20 -23.04
C SER A 64 65.28 -70.94 -21.80
N SER A 65 65.49 -72.25 -21.94
CA SER A 65 65.85 -73.25 -20.94
C SER A 65 66.75 -72.78 -19.78
N GLY A 66 66.45 -73.28 -18.59
CA GLY A 66 67.38 -73.44 -17.46
C GLY A 66 66.82 -74.46 -16.48
N ARG A 67 67.47 -75.62 -16.40
CA ARG A 67 67.04 -76.89 -15.77
C ARG A 67 67.12 -76.88 -14.23
N GLY A 68 66.32 -77.76 -13.60
CA GLY A 68 66.65 -78.43 -12.32
C GLY A 68 65.43 -78.71 -11.43
N ARG A 69 64.64 -79.78 -11.67
CA ARG A 69 64.69 -81.14 -11.07
C ARG A 69 64.09 -81.26 -9.65
N GLY A 70 63.12 -82.19 -9.54
CA GLY A 70 62.58 -82.78 -8.30
C GLY A 70 61.35 -82.03 -7.75
N GLY A 71 60.20 -82.62 -7.47
CA GLY A 71 59.79 -84.02 -7.42
C GLY A 71 58.49 -84.06 -6.58
N ALA A 72 57.45 -84.67 -7.14
CA ALA A 72 56.31 -85.39 -6.54
C ALA A 72 55.59 -84.88 -5.27
N GLY A 73 54.24 -84.82 -5.32
CA GLY A 73 53.39 -85.08 -4.14
C GLY A 73 52.10 -84.25 -3.97
N SER A 74 51.00 -84.76 -4.52
CA SER A 74 49.58 -84.67 -4.09
C SER A 74 49.18 -83.72 -2.93
N ALA A 75 48.17 -82.86 -3.16
CA ALA A 75 46.85 -82.94 -2.49
C ALA A 75 45.94 -81.73 -2.83
N ARG A 76 44.65 -82.01 -2.99
CA ARG A 76 43.55 -81.04 -3.17
C ARG A 76 43.48 -80.04 -2.00
N GLY A 77 43.31 -78.76 -2.29
CA GLY A 77 43.05 -77.72 -1.29
C GLY A 77 42.34 -76.50 -1.88
N ALA A 78 41.21 -76.16 -1.27
CA ALA A 78 40.24 -75.11 -1.59
C ALA A 78 40.77 -73.80 -2.22
N GLY A 79 40.05 -73.31 -3.23
CA GLY A 79 40.27 -71.99 -3.83
C GLY A 79 40.17 -70.87 -2.80
N ARG A 80 41.19 -70.00 -2.77
CA ARG A 80 41.16 -68.74 -2.04
C ARG A 80 40.13 -67.80 -2.70
N PRO A 81 39.19 -67.19 -1.98
CA PRO A 81 38.34 -66.17 -2.56
C PRO A 81 39.17 -64.91 -2.85
N ASP A 82 38.96 -64.33 -4.04
CA ASP A 82 39.47 -63.00 -4.40
C ASP A 82 39.12 -62.02 -3.28
N LYS A 83 40.14 -61.40 -2.69
CA LYS A 83 39.98 -60.33 -1.71
C LYS A 83 39.44 -59.09 -2.42
N ARG A 84 38.13 -59.03 -2.66
CA ARG A 84 37.47 -57.80 -3.08
C ARG A 84 37.68 -56.74 -2.00
N LEU A 85 38.17 -55.55 -2.39
CA LEU A 85 38.39 -54.41 -1.49
C LEU A 85 37.11 -54.00 -0.75
N ILE A 86 35.95 -54.22 -1.35
CA ILE A 86 34.63 -54.02 -0.76
C ILE A 86 33.90 -55.37 -0.72
N ASN A 87 33.79 -55.94 0.49
CA ASN A 87 33.06 -57.19 0.72
C ASN A 87 31.60 -56.89 1.08
N TYR A 88 30.77 -56.62 0.07
CA TYR A 88 29.32 -56.44 0.19
C TYR A 88 28.58 -56.85 -1.11
N PRO A 89 27.49 -57.64 -1.05
CA PRO A 89 27.00 -58.37 0.11
C PRO A 89 28.07 -59.34 0.65
N ARG A 90 28.09 -59.53 1.97
CA ARG A 90 29.17 -60.20 2.70
C ARG A 90 29.26 -61.68 2.32
N SER A 91 30.35 -62.08 1.69
CA SER A 91 30.57 -63.48 1.26
C SER A 91 30.81 -64.45 2.41
N ASP A 92 31.05 -63.95 3.62
CA ASP A 92 31.32 -64.72 4.84
C ASP A 92 30.05 -64.95 5.70
N ARG A 93 28.86 -64.58 5.20
CA ARG A 93 27.59 -64.65 5.94
C ARG A 93 26.45 -65.13 5.03
N ASP A 94 25.55 -65.95 5.58
CA ASP A 94 24.40 -66.49 4.87
C ASP A 94 23.07 -65.80 5.26
N GLY A 95 22.05 -65.95 4.42
CA GLY A 95 20.71 -65.38 4.63
C GLY A 95 20.68 -63.85 4.60
N TRP A 96 19.77 -63.24 5.37
CA TRP A 96 19.61 -61.78 5.39
C TRP A 96 20.83 -61.02 5.94
N LYS A 97 21.65 -61.67 6.76
CA LYS A 97 22.87 -61.10 7.37
C LYS A 97 23.95 -60.74 6.35
N ARG A 98 23.91 -61.32 5.14
CA ARG A 98 24.81 -60.97 4.02
C ARG A 98 24.58 -59.55 3.49
N PHE A 99 23.38 -59.00 3.70
CA PHE A 99 22.99 -57.64 3.32
C PHE A 99 23.20 -56.62 4.44
N VAL A 100 23.77 -57.01 5.59
CA VAL A 100 24.18 -56.07 6.63
C VAL A 100 25.63 -55.64 6.34
N PRO A 101 25.90 -54.34 6.08
CA PRO A 101 27.23 -53.84 5.77
C PRO A 101 28.26 -54.22 6.85
N SER A 102 29.49 -54.55 6.45
CA SER A 102 30.56 -54.78 7.43
C SER A 102 30.90 -53.48 8.15
N TRP A 103 31.33 -53.55 9.42
CA TRP A 103 31.74 -52.35 10.16
C TRP A 103 32.88 -51.59 9.45
N LYS A 104 33.74 -52.29 8.70
CA LYS A 104 34.80 -51.71 7.85
C LYS A 104 34.24 -50.92 6.67
N LEU A 105 33.17 -51.42 6.04
CA LEU A 105 32.49 -50.72 4.95
C LEU A 105 31.71 -49.51 5.47
N VAL A 106 31.01 -49.65 6.61
CA VAL A 106 30.32 -48.53 7.26
C VAL A 106 31.33 -47.46 7.66
N SER A 107 32.41 -47.83 8.33
CA SER A 107 33.45 -46.89 8.79
C SER A 107 34.23 -46.28 7.64
N GLY A 108 34.56 -47.06 6.60
CA GLY A 108 35.24 -46.56 5.41
C GLY A 108 34.37 -45.62 4.58
N THR A 109 33.08 -45.91 4.44
CA THR A 109 32.13 -45.03 3.75
C THR A 109 31.86 -43.77 4.56
N ALA A 110 31.73 -43.88 5.90
CA ALA A 110 31.62 -42.74 6.79
C ALA A 110 32.88 -41.85 6.72
N PHE A 111 34.07 -42.45 6.80
CA PHE A 111 35.34 -41.72 6.68
C PHE A 111 35.48 -41.04 5.31
N GLY A 112 35.18 -41.74 4.22
CA GLY A 112 35.19 -41.16 2.87
C GLY A 112 34.20 -40.00 2.72
N PHE A 113 32.99 -40.15 3.27
CA PHE A 113 31.99 -39.08 3.32
C PHE A 113 32.49 -37.85 4.09
N PHE A 114 33.05 -38.04 5.29
CA PHE A 114 33.63 -36.94 6.07
C PHE A 114 34.85 -36.31 5.39
N ALA A 115 35.72 -37.09 4.74
CA ALA A 115 36.86 -36.58 3.99
C ALA A 115 36.41 -35.71 2.81
N VAL A 116 35.36 -36.09 2.09
CA VAL A 116 34.77 -35.28 1.02
C VAL A 116 34.15 -33.99 1.57
N ILE A 117 33.47 -34.04 2.72
CA ILE A 117 32.93 -32.83 3.39
C ILE A 117 34.06 -31.89 3.82
N ILE A 118 35.12 -32.42 4.42
CA ILE A 118 36.28 -31.63 4.87
C ILE A 118 36.98 -31.00 3.67
N ALA A 119 37.26 -31.76 2.61
CA ALA A 119 37.87 -31.26 1.39
C ALA A 119 37.00 -30.20 0.70
N GLY A 120 35.70 -30.46 0.58
CA GLY A 120 34.73 -29.52 0.00
C GLY A 120 34.61 -28.23 0.80
N THR A 121 34.61 -28.31 2.14
CA THR A 121 34.59 -27.15 3.04
C THR A 121 35.89 -26.35 2.94
N GLY A 122 37.05 -27.04 2.90
CA GLY A 122 38.36 -26.41 2.72
C GLY A 122 38.47 -25.67 1.39
N ILE A 123 38.00 -26.27 0.29
CA ILE A 123 37.92 -25.63 -1.03
C ILE A 123 36.96 -24.43 -0.99
N GLY A 124 35.79 -24.57 -0.37
CA GLY A 124 34.83 -23.47 -0.20
C GLY A 124 35.40 -22.27 0.55
N ILE A 125 36.15 -22.50 1.64
CA ILE A 125 36.84 -21.46 2.42
C ILE A 125 37.99 -20.82 1.62
N ALA A 126 38.71 -21.61 0.83
CA ALA A 126 39.81 -21.12 0.00
C ALA A 126 39.32 -20.21 -1.14
N MET A 127 38.15 -20.53 -1.72
CA MET A 127 37.54 -19.79 -2.82
C MET A 127 36.90 -18.45 -2.43
N VAL A 128 36.62 -18.21 -1.14
CA VAL A 128 36.06 -16.93 -0.68
C VAL A 128 37.16 -15.97 -0.22
N SER A 129 37.22 -14.77 -0.79
CA SER A 129 38.14 -13.71 -0.33
C SER A 129 37.69 -13.12 1.01
N THR A 130 38.63 -12.79 1.89
CA THR A 130 38.40 -11.94 3.08
C THR A 130 38.17 -10.53 2.59
N PRO A 131 37.00 -9.92 2.82
CA PRO A 131 36.74 -8.67 2.13
C PRO A 131 37.01 -7.45 3.02
N ASP A 132 37.00 -6.27 2.39
CA ASP A 132 37.51 -5.01 2.95
C ASP A 132 36.46 -4.34 3.86
N PRO A 133 36.71 -4.22 5.17
CA PRO A 133 35.80 -3.54 6.11
C PRO A 133 35.50 -2.09 5.73
N ASN A 134 36.40 -1.43 4.99
CA ASN A 134 36.26 -0.03 4.59
C ASN A 134 35.27 0.16 3.42
N LYS A 135 34.96 -0.89 2.65
CA LYS A 135 33.91 -0.81 1.61
C LYS A 135 32.50 -0.79 2.20
N ALA A 136 32.30 -1.42 3.36
CA ALA A 136 31.05 -1.31 4.12
C ALA A 136 30.88 0.03 4.84
N ALA A 137 31.95 0.83 4.97
CA ALA A 137 31.91 2.14 5.64
C ALA A 137 31.28 3.25 4.77
N GLN A 138 31.03 3.03 3.47
CA GLN A 138 30.54 4.06 2.55
C GLN A 138 28.99 4.14 2.47
N ALA A 139 28.31 4.29 3.60
CA ALA A 139 26.88 4.63 3.58
C ALA A 139 26.70 6.06 3.03
N GLN A 140 25.90 6.21 1.98
CA GLN A 140 25.61 7.50 1.32
C GLN A 140 24.21 7.97 1.70
N ASN A 141 23.93 9.27 1.68
CA ASN A 141 22.57 9.76 1.97
C ASN A 141 21.58 9.27 0.89
N ASN A 142 20.33 9.04 1.29
CA ASN A 142 19.21 8.93 0.37
C ASN A 142 18.69 10.32 0.05
N VAL A 143 18.73 10.72 -1.22
CA VAL A 143 18.24 12.03 -1.65
C VAL A 143 16.91 11.87 -2.36
N PHE A 144 15.88 12.52 -1.85
CA PHE A 144 14.55 12.54 -2.43
C PHE A 144 14.35 13.85 -3.18
N TYR A 145 13.71 13.77 -4.35
CA TYR A 145 13.40 14.89 -5.21
C TYR A 145 11.90 14.98 -5.45
N TRP A 146 11.41 16.21 -5.58
CA TRP A 146 10.05 16.50 -6.05
C TRP A 146 9.89 16.10 -7.53
N ALA A 147 8.65 16.12 -8.02
CA ALA A 147 8.34 15.83 -9.42
C ALA A 147 9.07 16.75 -10.42
N ASP A 148 9.30 18.01 -10.05
CA ASP A 148 10.04 18.99 -10.86
C ASP A 148 11.57 18.75 -10.87
N GLY A 149 12.07 17.82 -10.06
CA GLY A 149 13.49 17.50 -9.94
C GLY A 149 14.26 18.35 -8.93
N SER A 150 13.61 19.29 -8.24
CA SER A 150 14.21 20.00 -7.11
C SER A 150 14.38 19.06 -5.91
N GLN A 151 15.44 19.26 -5.12
CA GLN A 151 15.71 18.42 -3.96
C GLN A 151 14.64 18.66 -2.88
N MET A 152 13.98 17.60 -2.46
CA MET A 152 13.00 17.62 -1.37
C MET A 152 13.69 17.50 -0.01
N VAL A 153 14.43 16.41 0.20
CA VAL A 153 15.14 16.13 1.46
C VAL A 153 16.25 15.12 1.22
N ALA A 154 17.34 15.23 1.98
CA ALA A 154 18.35 14.18 2.09
C ALA A 154 18.19 13.50 3.46
N THR A 155 18.06 12.18 3.45
CA THR A 155 17.82 11.34 4.63
C THR A 155 18.99 10.38 4.82
N GLY A 156 19.31 10.03 6.06
CA GLY A 156 20.58 9.37 6.41
C GLY A 156 21.71 10.40 6.49
N GLY A 157 21.86 11.07 7.63
CA GLY A 157 22.72 12.26 7.78
C GLY A 157 24.21 11.95 7.95
N SER A 158 25.03 13.00 7.82
CA SER A 158 26.51 13.07 7.89
C SER A 158 27.17 12.58 9.19
N MET A 159 26.46 11.87 10.08
CA MET A 159 27.00 11.22 11.29
C MET A 159 27.02 9.68 11.18
N ASN A 160 26.77 9.13 9.98
CA ASN A 160 26.19 7.80 9.77
C ASN A 160 27.08 6.56 9.87
N ARG A 161 28.34 6.67 10.30
CA ARG A 161 29.18 5.54 10.78
C ARG A 161 30.54 6.12 11.17
N GLN A 162 30.67 6.58 12.42
CA GLN A 162 32.00 6.76 13.00
C GLN A 162 32.45 5.39 13.48
N ILE A 163 33.37 4.76 12.74
CA ILE A 163 33.98 3.50 13.17
C ILE A 163 34.78 3.81 14.43
N VAL A 164 34.36 3.21 15.53
CA VAL A 164 35.07 3.31 16.81
C VAL A 164 35.77 1.98 17.11
N PRO A 165 36.99 2.00 17.69
CA PRO A 165 37.65 0.77 18.11
C PRO A 165 36.86 0.08 19.23
N ILE A 166 37.09 -1.23 19.44
CA ILE A 166 36.42 -2.00 20.51
C ILE A 166 36.59 -1.37 21.89
N SER A 167 37.70 -0.64 22.12
CA SER A 167 37.99 0.07 23.37
C SER A 167 37.06 1.24 23.65
N SER A 168 36.42 1.81 22.62
CA SER A 168 35.42 2.87 22.71
C SER A 168 33.99 2.31 22.77
N ILE A 169 33.85 0.99 22.86
CA ILE A 169 32.58 0.29 23.04
C ILE A 169 32.56 -0.30 24.46
N PRO A 170 31.60 0.07 25.32
CA PRO A 170 31.60 -0.35 26.71
C PRO A 170 31.40 -1.87 26.82
N ARG A 171 32.00 -2.47 27.86
CA ARG A 171 31.87 -3.92 28.12
C ARG A 171 30.41 -4.35 28.19
N SER A 172 29.56 -3.56 28.83
CA SER A 172 28.11 -3.83 28.90
C SER A 172 27.44 -3.92 27.52
N MET A 173 27.85 -3.13 26.51
CA MET A 173 27.31 -3.26 25.16
C MET A 173 27.75 -4.57 24.48
N ARG A 174 29.02 -4.93 24.67
CA ARG A 174 29.57 -6.20 24.17
C ARG A 174 28.84 -7.38 24.81
N ASP A 175 28.68 -7.35 26.13
CA ASP A 175 28.06 -8.41 26.92
C ASP A 175 26.57 -8.56 26.61
N ALA A 176 25.82 -7.45 26.51
CA ALA A 176 24.42 -7.45 26.12
C ALA A 176 24.19 -8.09 24.76
N VAL A 177 25.01 -7.76 23.75
CA VAL A 177 24.88 -8.33 22.41
C VAL A 177 25.30 -9.80 22.38
N ILE A 178 26.39 -10.18 23.04
CA ILE A 178 26.80 -11.58 23.12
C ILE A 178 25.73 -12.42 23.82
N ALA A 179 25.18 -11.95 24.95
CA ALA A 179 24.12 -12.65 25.68
C ALA A 179 22.83 -12.79 24.85
N ALA A 180 22.47 -11.74 24.10
CA ALA A 180 21.21 -11.68 23.37
C ALA A 180 21.22 -12.39 22.00
N GLU A 181 22.35 -12.37 21.30
CA GLU A 181 22.48 -12.84 19.92
C GLU A 181 23.29 -14.14 19.79
N ASN A 182 24.35 -14.35 20.59
CA ASN A 182 25.30 -15.44 20.36
C ASN A 182 26.14 -15.75 21.63
N GLU A 183 25.56 -16.44 22.60
CA GLU A 183 26.22 -16.77 23.89
C GLU A 183 27.62 -17.41 23.71
N SER A 184 27.75 -18.30 22.72
CA SER A 184 28.97 -19.03 22.39
C SER A 184 30.03 -18.22 21.63
N PHE A 185 29.80 -16.91 21.38
CA PHE A 185 30.61 -16.07 20.49
C PHE A 185 32.10 -16.16 20.74
N GLU A 186 32.53 -16.12 22.00
CA GLU A 186 33.96 -16.14 22.37
C GLU A 186 34.64 -17.46 21.99
N THR A 187 33.88 -18.55 21.93
CA THR A 187 34.39 -19.91 21.73
C THR A 187 34.12 -20.46 20.33
N ASP A 188 33.11 -19.94 19.64
CA ASP A 188 32.75 -20.42 18.31
C ASP A 188 33.80 -20.05 17.25
N LYS A 189 33.77 -20.71 16.09
CA LYS A 189 34.68 -20.42 14.96
C LYS A 189 33.93 -19.76 13.80
N GLY A 190 33.07 -18.80 14.12
CA GLY A 190 32.26 -18.05 13.16
C GLY A 190 30.89 -18.67 12.89
N VAL A 191 30.66 -19.91 13.30
CA VAL A 191 29.39 -20.63 13.24
C VAL A 191 29.21 -21.44 14.52
N ASP A 192 27.97 -21.65 14.97
CA ASP A 192 27.65 -22.45 16.15
C ASP A 192 26.79 -23.68 15.77
N PRO A 193 27.40 -24.83 15.43
CA PRO A 193 26.68 -26.06 15.09
C PRO A 193 25.81 -26.58 16.24
N MET A 194 26.24 -26.41 17.49
CA MET A 194 25.47 -26.83 18.66
C MET A 194 24.28 -25.90 18.89
N GLY A 195 24.45 -24.60 18.65
CA GLY A 195 23.38 -23.61 18.63
C GLY A 195 22.34 -23.88 17.55
N ILE A 196 22.76 -24.26 16.33
CA ILE A 196 21.86 -24.68 15.25
C ILE A 196 21.08 -25.94 15.63
N ALA A 197 21.76 -26.97 16.17
CA ALA A 197 21.12 -28.20 16.61
C ALA A 197 20.10 -27.95 17.74
N ARG A 198 20.45 -27.08 18.70
CA ARG A 198 19.58 -26.65 19.80
C ARG A 198 18.36 -25.89 19.30
N ALA A 199 18.54 -24.97 18.34
CA ALA A 199 17.45 -24.22 17.74
C ALA A 199 16.46 -25.12 16.98
N VAL A 200 16.97 -26.12 16.23
CA VAL A 200 16.13 -27.11 15.54
C VAL A 200 15.38 -28.01 16.53
N TRP A 201 16.06 -28.46 17.59
CA TRP A 201 15.44 -29.27 18.64
C TRP A 201 14.31 -28.50 19.35
N ASN A 202 14.58 -27.26 19.78
CA ASN A 202 13.59 -26.41 20.45
C ASN A 202 12.40 -26.06 19.55
N MET A 203 12.62 -25.93 18.24
CA MET A 203 11.54 -25.74 17.26
C MET A 203 10.68 -26.99 17.09
N GLY A 204 11.30 -28.19 17.13
CA GLY A 204 10.60 -29.47 17.07
C GLY A 204 9.78 -29.80 18.33
N THR A 205 10.17 -29.25 19.49
CA THR A 205 9.51 -29.47 20.79
C THR A 205 8.53 -28.36 21.18
N GLY A 206 8.34 -27.33 20.34
CA GLY A 206 7.37 -26.26 20.53
C GLY A 206 7.84 -25.08 21.39
N GLY A 207 9.15 -24.95 21.63
CA GLY A 207 9.76 -23.80 22.31
C GLY A 207 9.92 -22.56 21.42
N SER A 208 10.26 -21.42 22.03
CA SER A 208 10.54 -20.18 21.31
C SER A 208 11.76 -20.32 20.38
N THR A 209 11.65 -19.80 19.17
CA THR A 209 12.69 -19.91 18.14
C THR A 209 13.87 -19.00 18.51
N GLN A 210 14.96 -19.58 19.03
CA GLN A 210 16.22 -18.85 19.14
C GLN A 210 16.81 -18.64 17.73
N GLY A 211 17.30 -17.42 17.46
CA GLY A 211 17.97 -17.11 16.20
C GLY A 211 19.23 -17.96 16.06
N GLY A 212 19.31 -18.78 15.01
CA GLY A 212 20.42 -19.73 14.81
C GLY A 212 21.66 -19.13 14.14
N SER A 213 21.75 -17.81 13.97
CA SER A 213 22.85 -17.14 13.26
C SER A 213 23.81 -16.44 14.24
N THR A 214 25.12 -16.66 14.07
CA THR A 214 26.17 -16.08 14.93
C THR A 214 26.40 -14.59 14.63
N ILE A 215 27.02 -13.86 15.56
CA ILE A 215 27.46 -12.47 15.35
C ILE A 215 28.36 -12.38 14.11
N THR A 216 29.24 -13.36 13.90
CA THR A 216 30.12 -13.42 12.72
C THR A 216 29.32 -13.55 11.42
N GLN A 217 28.27 -14.39 11.39
CA GLN A 217 27.37 -14.51 10.24
C GLN A 217 26.59 -13.22 10.01
N GLN A 218 26.11 -12.57 11.07
CA GLN A 218 25.39 -11.30 10.95
C GLN A 218 26.32 -10.18 10.46
N TYR A 219 27.58 -10.13 10.92
CA TYR A 219 28.57 -9.19 10.43
C TYR A 219 28.83 -9.38 8.93
N VAL A 220 29.01 -10.64 8.51
CA VAL A 220 29.16 -10.98 7.09
C VAL A 220 27.94 -10.53 6.28
N LYS A 221 26.71 -10.79 6.77
CA LYS A 221 25.47 -10.35 6.12
C LYS A 221 25.36 -8.83 5.99
N ASN A 222 25.79 -8.07 7.02
CA ASN A 222 25.69 -6.61 7.03
C ASN A 222 26.76 -5.93 6.16
N THR A 223 27.88 -6.62 5.93
CA THR A 223 29.06 -6.11 5.20
C THR A 223 29.08 -6.60 3.76
N TYR A 224 28.45 -7.75 3.48
CA TYR A 224 28.45 -8.43 2.19
C TYR A 224 27.03 -8.76 1.76
N LEU A 225 26.64 -8.28 0.58
CA LEU A 225 26.11 -9.08 -0.55
C LEU A 225 25.12 -8.29 -1.43
N ASP A 226 25.31 -8.48 -2.73
CA ASP A 226 24.32 -8.20 -3.77
C ASP A 226 22.96 -8.88 -3.48
N SER A 227 21.91 -8.29 -4.05
CA SER A 227 20.51 -8.47 -3.68
C SER A 227 19.90 -9.84 -3.97
N ASP A 228 20.65 -10.80 -4.53
CA ASP A 228 20.09 -12.08 -4.96
C ASP A 228 19.92 -13.07 -3.80
N GLN A 229 18.67 -13.32 -3.40
CA GLN A 229 18.28 -14.31 -2.40
C GLN A 229 18.39 -15.76 -2.92
N THR A 230 19.58 -16.20 -3.29
CA THR A 230 19.82 -17.59 -3.73
C THR A 230 20.41 -18.46 -2.61
N LEU A 231 20.12 -19.77 -2.62
CA LEU A 231 20.75 -20.74 -1.70
C LEU A 231 22.29 -20.71 -1.76
N LYS A 232 22.85 -20.37 -2.93
CA LYS A 232 24.29 -20.16 -3.14
C LYS A 232 24.82 -19.08 -2.20
N ARG A 233 24.09 -17.97 -2.05
CA ARG A 233 24.47 -16.86 -1.16
C ARG A 233 24.63 -17.30 0.29
N LYS A 234 23.65 -18.02 0.84
CA LYS A 234 23.72 -18.52 2.23
C LYS A 234 24.92 -19.44 2.47
N VAL A 235 25.30 -20.23 1.46
CA VAL A 235 26.50 -21.08 1.53
C VAL A 235 27.78 -20.23 1.46
N THR A 236 27.80 -19.18 0.64
CA THR A 236 28.91 -18.21 0.59
C THR A 236 29.06 -17.45 1.91
N GLU A 237 27.96 -16.94 2.49
CA GLU A 237 27.94 -16.29 3.82
C GLU A 237 28.52 -17.22 4.89
N LEU A 238 28.14 -18.50 4.87
CA LEU A 238 28.65 -19.51 5.79
C LEU A 238 30.18 -19.67 5.68
N PHE A 239 30.72 -19.82 4.47
CA PHE A 239 32.16 -19.97 4.28
C PHE A 239 32.95 -18.71 4.63
N ILE A 240 32.41 -17.52 4.32
CA ILE A 240 33.04 -16.25 4.72
C ILE A 240 33.04 -16.15 6.25
N ALA A 241 31.93 -16.48 6.93
CA ALA A 241 31.84 -16.44 8.39
C ALA A 241 32.82 -17.40 9.06
N ILE A 242 32.98 -18.63 8.53
CA ILE A 242 33.98 -19.59 9.03
C ILE A 242 35.40 -19.03 8.82
N ARG A 243 35.70 -18.51 7.63
CA ARG A 243 37.01 -17.92 7.33
C ARG A 243 37.33 -16.76 8.26
N LEU A 244 36.36 -15.88 8.49
CA LEU A 244 36.50 -14.73 9.36
C LEU A 244 36.70 -15.15 10.82
N GLY A 245 35.90 -16.09 11.33
CA GLY A 245 36.01 -16.60 12.69
C GLY A 245 37.27 -17.42 12.99
N VAL A 246 38.02 -17.83 11.95
CA VAL A 246 39.33 -18.48 12.07
C VAL A 246 40.49 -17.49 11.95
N LYS A 247 40.35 -16.44 11.13
CA LYS A 247 41.44 -15.51 10.80
C LYS A 247 41.46 -14.23 11.63
N GLU A 248 40.30 -13.75 12.07
CA GLU A 248 40.16 -12.49 12.79
C GLU A 248 40.00 -12.73 14.30
N GLU A 249 40.53 -11.81 15.08
CA GLU A 249 40.31 -11.77 16.53
C GLU A 249 38.83 -11.50 16.84
N LYS A 250 38.33 -12.09 17.93
CA LYS A 250 36.91 -11.96 18.33
C LYS A 250 36.49 -10.51 18.58
N ASP A 251 37.36 -9.73 19.23
CA ASP A 251 37.14 -8.30 19.45
C ASP A 251 37.04 -7.52 18.12
N THR A 252 37.82 -7.88 17.11
CA THR A 252 37.75 -7.27 15.77
C THR A 252 36.42 -7.60 15.10
N VAL A 253 35.97 -8.86 15.16
CA VAL A 253 34.69 -9.29 14.61
C VAL A 253 33.52 -8.60 15.31
N LEU A 254 33.56 -8.51 16.64
CA LEU A 254 32.52 -7.87 17.44
C LEU A 254 32.46 -6.35 17.19
N ALA A 255 33.61 -5.67 17.15
CA ALA A 255 33.66 -4.26 16.79
C ALA A 255 33.17 -4.02 15.37
N GLY A 256 33.56 -4.87 14.41
CA GLY A 256 33.07 -4.82 13.04
C GLY A 256 31.56 -4.96 12.98
N TYR A 257 30.99 -5.94 13.68
CA TYR A 257 29.54 -6.12 13.79
C TYR A 257 28.86 -4.89 14.37
N LEU A 258 29.29 -4.42 15.55
CA LEU A 258 28.66 -3.30 16.26
C LEU A 258 28.79 -1.98 15.52
N ASN A 259 29.85 -1.78 14.71
CA ASN A 259 30.00 -0.60 13.86
C ASN A 259 29.21 -0.70 12.53
N THR A 260 28.81 -1.90 12.11
CA THR A 260 28.07 -2.12 10.86
C THR A 260 26.60 -2.48 11.06
N ALA A 261 26.17 -2.82 12.27
CA ALA A 261 24.77 -3.12 12.50
C ALA A 261 23.89 -1.87 12.34
N TYR A 262 22.64 -2.09 11.91
CA TYR A 262 21.61 -1.05 11.85
C TYR A 262 20.85 -1.02 13.16
N TYR A 263 20.71 0.16 13.76
CA TYR A 263 20.04 0.33 15.06
C TYR A 263 18.72 1.08 14.92
N GLY A 264 18.22 1.34 13.71
CA GLY A 264 17.07 2.25 13.54
C GLY A 264 17.54 3.69 13.63
N ARG A 265 16.61 4.64 13.60
CA ARG A 265 16.92 6.07 13.55
C ARG A 265 17.92 6.50 12.44
N ASP A 266 17.99 5.77 11.32
CA ASP A 266 19.04 5.89 10.29
C ASP A 266 20.47 5.74 10.84
N ALA A 267 20.62 5.23 12.07
CA ALA A 267 21.88 5.07 12.77
C ALA A 267 22.49 3.70 12.47
N TYR A 268 23.60 3.73 11.75
CA TYR A 268 24.45 2.56 11.55
C TYR A 268 25.69 2.67 12.42
N GLY A 269 25.97 1.60 13.15
CA GLY A 269 27.08 1.55 14.08
C GLY A 269 26.74 2.12 15.46
N ILE A 270 27.37 1.54 16.47
CA ILE A 270 27.10 1.83 17.88
C ILE A 270 27.30 3.29 18.26
N GLN A 271 28.30 3.98 17.68
CA GLN A 271 28.56 5.40 17.94
C GLN A 271 27.42 6.30 17.42
N ALA A 272 26.91 6.01 16.22
CA ALA A 272 25.77 6.74 15.68
C ALA A 272 24.50 6.43 16.50
N ALA A 273 24.31 5.19 16.91
CA ALA A 273 23.16 4.76 17.70
C ALA A 273 23.14 5.42 19.09
N ALA A 274 24.29 5.47 19.78
CA ALA A 274 24.44 6.13 21.08
C ALA A 274 24.02 7.61 21.01
N ARG A 275 24.48 8.33 19.98
CA ARG A 275 24.10 9.73 19.75
C ARG A 275 22.64 9.87 19.36
N ALA A 276 22.15 8.99 18.47
CA ALA A 276 20.78 9.05 17.97
C ALA A 276 19.73 8.77 19.06
N TYR A 277 20.01 7.85 19.99
CA TYR A 277 19.07 7.46 21.04
C TYR A 277 19.28 8.18 22.36
N PHE A 278 20.52 8.54 22.71
CA PHE A 278 20.84 9.08 24.04
C PHE A 278 21.62 10.40 24.01
N GLY A 279 22.01 10.89 22.84
CA GLY A 279 22.83 12.10 22.73
C GLY A 279 24.23 11.95 23.32
N LYS A 280 24.71 10.71 23.50
CA LYS A 280 25.98 10.34 24.12
C LYS A 280 26.95 9.71 23.12
N ASP A 281 28.24 9.70 23.44
CA ASP A 281 29.19 8.86 22.74
C ASP A 281 29.07 7.40 23.20
N SER A 282 29.48 6.44 22.35
CA SER A 282 29.23 5.01 22.66
C SER A 282 29.87 4.56 23.96
N GLN A 283 31.03 5.12 24.30
CA GLN A 283 31.77 4.81 25.53
C GLN A 283 31.04 5.23 26.81
N ASP A 284 30.10 6.18 26.73
CA ASP A 284 29.38 6.74 27.87
C ASP A 284 28.02 6.06 28.11
N LEU A 285 27.73 4.99 27.38
CA LEU A 285 26.50 4.22 27.55
C LEU A 285 26.56 3.38 28.83
N ASN A 286 25.48 3.42 29.60
CA ASN A 286 25.31 2.55 30.78
C ASN A 286 24.72 1.18 30.40
N PRO A 287 24.68 0.19 31.33
CA PRO A 287 24.15 -1.15 31.03
C PRO A 287 22.71 -1.17 30.53
N SER A 288 21.82 -0.35 31.09
CA SER A 288 20.42 -0.26 30.64
C SER A 288 20.29 0.26 29.21
N GLU A 289 21.06 1.29 28.85
CA GLU A 289 21.11 1.86 27.49
C GLU A 289 21.69 0.85 26.48
N CYS A 290 22.71 0.08 26.90
CA CYS A 290 23.30 -1.00 26.12
C CYS A 290 22.29 -2.12 25.83
N ALA A 291 21.56 -2.57 26.85
CA ALA A 291 20.51 -3.57 26.69
C ALA A 291 19.37 -3.07 25.77
N PHE A 292 19.08 -1.77 25.78
CA PHE A 292 18.10 -1.18 24.87
C PHE A 292 18.60 -1.24 23.42
N LEU A 293 19.86 -0.83 23.16
CA LEU A 293 20.41 -0.91 21.80
C LEU A 293 20.50 -2.36 21.30
N ALA A 294 20.82 -3.31 22.19
CA ALA A 294 20.75 -4.75 21.91
C ALA A 294 19.31 -5.24 21.61
N ALA A 295 18.30 -4.65 22.26
CA ALA A 295 16.90 -4.93 21.93
C ALA A 295 16.51 -4.42 20.54
N VAL A 296 16.95 -3.22 20.17
CA VAL A 296 16.64 -2.64 18.86
C VAL A 296 17.35 -3.38 17.72
N LEU A 297 18.60 -3.83 17.95
CA LEU A 297 19.40 -4.65 17.01
C LEU A 297 18.65 -5.86 16.46
N LYS A 298 17.80 -6.50 17.28
CA LYS A 298 17.00 -7.66 16.88
C LYS A 298 16.13 -7.39 15.65
N GLY A 299 15.65 -6.17 15.49
CA GLY A 299 14.79 -5.78 14.38
C GLY A 299 14.42 -4.31 14.45
N PRO A 300 15.27 -3.39 13.95
CA PRO A 300 15.07 -1.97 14.17
C PRO A 300 13.71 -1.44 13.73
N ASN A 301 13.14 -1.98 12.63
CA ASN A 301 11.81 -1.60 12.17
C ASN A 301 10.69 -1.91 13.19
N LEU A 302 10.81 -2.98 13.97
CA LEU A 302 9.78 -3.46 14.90
C LEU A 302 10.09 -3.18 16.38
N TYR A 303 11.32 -2.75 16.68
CA TYR A 303 11.79 -2.49 18.04
C TYR A 303 12.22 -1.04 18.25
N ASN A 304 12.22 -0.17 17.23
CA ASN A 304 12.42 1.27 17.42
C ASN A 304 11.14 1.92 17.97
N PRO A 305 11.15 2.51 19.18
CA PRO A 305 9.96 3.11 19.79
C PRO A 305 9.35 4.29 19.02
N ASP A 306 10.08 4.90 18.08
CA ASP A 306 9.52 5.94 17.19
C ASP A 306 8.63 5.37 16.07
N GLY A 307 8.50 4.04 16.00
CA GLY A 307 7.85 3.33 14.91
C GLY A 307 8.81 2.95 13.79
N GLY A 308 8.22 2.52 12.68
CA GLY A 308 8.90 2.06 11.48
C GLY A 308 7.92 1.91 10.33
N ILE A 309 8.35 1.24 9.27
CA ILE A 309 7.57 1.11 8.04
C ILE A 309 6.58 -0.05 8.18
N GLY A 310 5.32 0.24 7.89
CA GLY A 310 4.21 -0.71 7.85
C GLY A 310 3.36 -0.78 9.13
N ALA A 311 2.17 -1.38 9.02
CA ALA A 311 1.15 -1.37 10.08
C ALA A 311 1.59 -2.08 11.38
N ALA A 312 2.55 -3.02 11.31
CA ALA A 312 3.07 -3.72 12.47
C ALA A 312 4.13 -2.94 13.26
N ALA A 313 4.61 -1.81 12.72
CA ALA A 313 5.74 -1.04 13.22
C ALA A 313 5.30 0.31 13.82
N THR A 314 4.22 0.33 14.60
CA THR A 314 3.74 1.57 15.24
C THR A 314 4.58 1.92 16.47
N PRO A 315 4.66 3.21 16.87
CA PRO A 315 5.40 3.62 18.07
C PRO A 315 5.03 2.81 19.32
N ALA A 316 3.74 2.67 19.63
CA ALA A 316 3.26 1.95 20.81
C ALA A 316 3.60 0.44 20.77
N LEU A 317 3.40 -0.22 19.63
CA LEU A 317 3.74 -1.66 19.50
C LEU A 317 5.25 -1.87 19.62
N ASN A 318 6.04 -1.00 18.99
CA ASN A 318 7.48 -1.10 19.03
C ASN A 318 8.03 -0.78 20.41
N GLU A 319 7.48 0.21 21.11
CA GLU A 319 7.87 0.53 22.49
C GLU A 319 7.63 -0.66 23.42
N ASN A 320 6.47 -1.31 23.33
CA ASN A 320 6.18 -2.50 24.13
C ASN A 320 7.17 -3.64 23.83
N ARG A 321 7.41 -3.94 22.55
CA ARG A 321 8.39 -4.96 22.15
C ARG A 321 9.81 -4.62 22.62
N ALA A 322 10.20 -3.35 22.51
CA ALA A 322 11.51 -2.86 22.94
C ALA A 322 11.69 -3.01 24.44
N ARG A 323 10.67 -2.66 25.23
CA ARG A 323 10.65 -2.79 26.69
C ARG A 323 10.75 -4.24 27.15
N GLU A 324 9.94 -5.13 26.56
CA GLU A 324 9.99 -6.55 26.85
C GLU A 324 11.35 -7.16 26.50
N ARG A 325 11.89 -6.82 25.33
CA ARG A 325 13.19 -7.33 24.88
C ARG A 325 14.34 -6.76 25.71
N TRP A 326 14.30 -5.48 26.08
CA TRP A 326 15.29 -4.84 26.96
C TRP A 326 15.39 -5.56 28.31
N ALA A 327 14.25 -5.80 28.97
CA ALA A 327 14.22 -6.52 30.24
C ALA A 327 14.77 -7.95 30.08
N TRP A 328 14.36 -8.63 29.01
CA TRP A 328 14.87 -9.96 28.69
C TRP A 328 16.39 -9.98 28.44
N VAL A 329 16.96 -8.96 27.78
CA VAL A 329 18.42 -8.89 27.54
C VAL A 329 19.17 -8.80 28.86
N LEU A 330 18.73 -7.91 29.76
CA LEU A 330 19.33 -7.76 31.09
C LEU A 330 19.25 -9.05 31.92
N ASP A 331 18.09 -9.73 31.91
CA ASP A 331 17.92 -11.02 32.60
C ASP A 331 18.83 -12.10 31.99
N ARG A 332 18.95 -12.10 30.66
CA ARG A 332 19.79 -13.05 29.94
C ARG A 332 21.27 -12.85 30.24
N GLU A 333 21.73 -11.61 30.40
CA GLU A 333 23.12 -11.32 30.81
C GLU A 333 23.45 -11.93 32.19
N VAL A 334 22.50 -11.94 33.13
CA VAL A 334 22.65 -12.62 34.42
C VAL A 334 22.69 -14.14 34.26
N GLU A 335 21.75 -14.69 33.48
CA GLU A 335 21.64 -16.14 33.26
C GLU A 335 22.92 -16.75 32.68
N VAL A 336 23.60 -16.02 31.78
CA VAL A 336 24.86 -16.46 31.16
C VAL A 336 26.11 -15.99 31.90
N GLY A 337 25.96 -15.40 33.09
CA GLY A 337 27.07 -14.98 33.96
C GLY A 337 27.87 -13.78 33.45
N ARG A 338 27.28 -12.94 32.60
CA ARG A 338 27.88 -11.69 32.09
C ARG A 338 27.48 -10.45 32.88
N MET A 339 26.46 -10.55 33.73
CA MET A 339 26.05 -9.50 34.65
C MET A 339 25.80 -10.08 36.04
N ASP A 340 26.24 -9.37 37.07
CA ASP A 340 25.92 -9.73 38.45
C ASP A 340 24.42 -9.45 38.75
N PRO A 341 23.71 -10.35 39.47
CA PRO A 341 22.31 -10.12 39.82
C PRO A 341 22.04 -8.79 40.56
N ALA A 342 22.98 -8.32 41.38
CA ALA A 342 22.86 -7.04 42.08
C ALA A 342 23.04 -5.85 41.13
N GLU A 343 23.84 -5.99 40.07
CA GLU A 343 23.92 -4.97 39.01
C GLU A 343 22.62 -4.92 38.21
N ARG A 344 22.08 -6.08 37.82
CA ARG A 344 20.77 -6.19 37.15
C ARG A 344 19.64 -5.51 37.93
N ALA A 345 19.66 -5.63 39.25
CA ALA A 345 18.65 -5.05 40.13
C ALA A 345 18.64 -3.50 40.13
N LYS A 346 19.72 -2.85 39.67
CA LYS A 346 19.79 -1.37 39.55
C LYS A 346 19.04 -0.84 38.32
N HIS A 347 18.79 -1.69 37.32
CA HIS A 347 18.22 -1.30 36.03
C HIS A 347 16.76 -1.74 35.92
N THR A 348 15.87 -1.07 36.66
CA THR A 348 14.42 -1.37 36.69
C THR A 348 13.60 -0.50 35.73
N GLU A 349 14.13 0.66 35.35
CA GLU A 349 13.46 1.61 34.48
C GLU A 349 13.95 1.52 33.04
N PHE A 350 12.99 1.56 32.11
CA PHE A 350 13.29 1.58 30.68
C PHE A 350 13.98 2.92 30.33
N PRO A 351 15.13 2.90 29.64
CA PRO A 351 15.97 4.08 29.51
C PRO A 351 15.27 5.19 28.72
N ALA A 352 15.34 6.41 29.26
CA ALA A 352 14.89 7.62 28.59
C ALA A 352 15.75 7.89 27.34
N ARG A 353 15.13 8.38 26.28
CA ARG A 353 15.78 8.64 24.98
C ARG A 353 15.71 10.13 24.66
N VAL A 354 16.69 10.62 23.91
CA VAL A 354 16.59 11.96 23.31
C VAL A 354 15.58 11.95 22.17
N GLU A 355 15.05 13.13 21.86
CA GLU A 355 14.22 13.33 20.67
C GLU A 355 15.00 13.00 19.39
N SER A 356 14.35 12.35 18.44
CA SER A 356 15.01 11.89 17.22
C SER A 356 15.49 13.08 16.36
N ALA A 357 16.80 13.16 16.11
CA ALA A 357 17.37 14.11 15.16
C ALA A 357 16.99 13.81 13.70
N GLN A 358 16.37 12.65 13.40
CA GLN A 358 15.85 12.33 12.06
C GLN A 358 14.77 13.31 11.58
N ALA A 359 14.15 14.08 12.48
CA ALA A 359 13.21 15.13 12.10
C ALA A 359 13.88 16.28 11.30
N ARG A 360 15.22 16.37 11.26
CA ARG A 360 15.91 17.40 10.47
C ARG A 360 15.58 17.27 8.98
N GLY A 361 14.73 18.17 8.50
CA GLY A 361 14.26 18.22 7.11
C GLY A 361 13.04 17.33 6.82
N MET A 362 12.56 16.54 7.77
CA MET A 362 11.30 15.77 7.67
C MET A 362 10.12 16.49 8.33
N THR A 363 10.08 17.81 8.23
CA THR A 363 9.04 18.66 8.84
C THR A 363 7.73 18.59 8.09
N GLY A 364 6.60 18.66 8.82
CA GLY A 364 5.27 18.63 8.23
C GLY A 364 5.05 17.36 7.41
N GLN A 365 4.62 17.52 6.16
CA GLN A 365 4.24 16.39 5.31
C GLN A 365 5.41 15.57 4.76
N ILE A 366 6.64 16.12 4.75
CA ILE A 366 7.81 15.49 4.10
C ILE A 366 8.09 14.09 4.64
N GLY A 367 7.92 13.86 5.95
CA GLY A 367 8.07 12.54 6.56
C GLY A 367 7.17 11.48 5.92
N TYR A 368 5.89 11.81 5.72
CA TYR A 368 4.92 10.91 5.08
C TYR A 368 5.20 10.70 3.59
N LEU A 369 5.66 11.74 2.88
CA LEU A 369 6.06 11.62 1.47
C LEU A 369 7.23 10.65 1.30
N VAL A 370 8.26 10.81 2.14
CA VAL A 370 9.44 9.95 2.16
C VAL A 370 9.07 8.52 2.53
N ASP A 371 8.26 8.32 3.56
CA ASP A 371 7.81 6.98 3.96
C ASP A 371 7.03 6.29 2.84
N THR A 372 6.10 7.01 2.21
CA THR A 372 5.31 6.50 1.07
C THR A 372 6.20 6.15 -0.13
N ALA A 373 7.21 6.97 -0.43
CA ALA A 373 8.18 6.70 -1.50
C ALA A 373 9.08 5.49 -1.14
N LYS A 374 9.60 5.42 0.09
CA LYS A 374 10.41 4.27 0.57
C LYS A 374 9.61 2.97 0.46
N ALA A 375 8.38 2.95 0.96
CA ALA A 375 7.51 1.78 0.88
C ALA A 375 7.29 1.32 -0.57
N TYR A 376 7.11 2.27 -1.50
CA TYR A 376 6.98 1.97 -2.93
C TYR A 376 8.27 1.37 -3.51
N VAL A 377 9.44 1.99 -3.30
CA VAL A 377 10.74 1.45 -3.76
C VAL A 377 11.00 0.05 -3.21
N MET A 378 10.75 -0.16 -1.91
CA MET A 378 10.95 -1.44 -1.25
C MET A 378 10.06 -2.54 -1.84
N LYS A 379 8.76 -2.25 -2.03
CA LYS A 379 7.82 -3.19 -2.64
C LYS A 379 8.21 -3.53 -4.08
N THR A 380 8.59 -2.54 -4.89
CA THR A 380 8.92 -2.71 -6.31
C THR A 380 10.21 -3.49 -6.52
N LYS A 381 11.22 -3.29 -5.65
CA LYS A 381 12.54 -3.94 -5.79
C LYS A 381 12.78 -5.13 -4.87
N GLY A 382 11.84 -5.42 -3.97
CA GLY A 382 12.03 -6.44 -2.94
C GLY A 382 13.23 -6.13 -2.02
N ILE A 383 13.55 -4.85 -1.83
CA ILE A 383 14.62 -4.43 -0.91
C ILE A 383 14.07 -4.33 0.51
N THR A 384 14.88 -4.70 1.50
CA THR A 384 14.50 -4.61 2.91
C THR A 384 14.65 -3.19 3.45
N ALA A 385 14.03 -2.91 4.61
CA ALA A 385 14.19 -1.62 5.29
C ALA A 385 15.66 -1.34 5.64
N GLU A 386 16.41 -2.37 6.03
CA GLU A 386 17.84 -2.28 6.29
C GLU A 386 18.61 -1.97 5.01
N GLN A 387 18.22 -2.53 3.86
CA GLN A 387 18.89 -2.22 2.60
C GLN A 387 18.59 -0.79 2.12
N MET A 388 17.35 -0.32 2.31
CA MET A 388 16.94 1.04 2.00
C MET A 388 17.70 2.06 2.86
N ALA A 389 17.91 1.75 4.14
CA ALA A 389 18.60 2.63 5.07
C ALA A 389 20.14 2.71 4.84
N MET A 390 20.77 1.71 4.18
CA MET A 390 22.20 1.79 3.81
C MET A 390 22.51 2.96 2.88
N GLY A 391 21.48 3.41 2.16
CA GLY A 391 21.53 4.66 1.45
C GLY A 391 22.15 4.59 0.04
N GLY A 392 22.52 5.74 -0.51
CA GLY A 392 23.03 5.89 -1.88
C GLY A 392 21.95 5.94 -2.95
N TYR A 393 20.68 6.07 -2.54
CA TYR A 393 19.57 6.21 -3.46
C TYR A 393 19.30 7.67 -3.79
N LYS A 394 19.08 7.96 -5.08
CA LYS A 394 18.42 9.18 -5.55
C LYS A 394 17.02 8.81 -6.01
N ILE A 395 15.99 9.36 -5.39
CA ILE A 395 14.60 8.97 -5.60
C ILE A 395 13.83 10.18 -6.08
N LYS A 396 13.43 10.19 -7.35
CA LYS A 396 12.53 11.20 -7.90
C LYS A 396 11.10 10.75 -7.70
N THR A 397 10.33 11.54 -6.96
CA THR A 397 8.94 11.23 -6.60
C THR A 397 7.95 11.83 -7.60
N THR A 398 6.68 11.44 -7.49
CA THR A 398 5.55 12.06 -8.21
C THR A 398 4.97 13.28 -7.51
N PHE A 399 5.41 13.58 -6.29
CA PHE A 399 4.82 14.64 -5.48
C PHE A 399 5.13 16.02 -6.07
N GLU A 400 4.08 16.83 -6.23
CA GLU A 400 4.17 18.20 -6.70
C GLU A 400 4.10 19.14 -5.50
N LYS A 401 5.21 19.82 -5.20
CA LYS A 401 5.31 20.71 -4.04
C LYS A 401 4.14 21.72 -3.96
N PRO A 402 3.72 22.42 -5.04
CA PRO A 402 2.58 23.33 -4.96
C PRO A 402 1.27 22.66 -4.56
N LYS A 403 1.01 21.42 -4.99
CA LYS A 403 -0.19 20.67 -4.64
C LYS A 403 -0.12 20.15 -3.20
N VAL A 404 1.05 19.67 -2.75
CA VAL A 404 1.25 19.28 -1.34
C VAL A 404 1.04 20.48 -0.40
N ASP A 405 1.61 21.64 -0.75
CA ASP A 405 1.46 22.88 0.02
C ASP A 405 -0.02 23.32 0.04
N ALA A 406 -0.72 23.25 -1.10
CA ALA A 406 -2.14 23.57 -1.19
C ALA A 406 -3.01 22.64 -0.34
N MET A 407 -2.74 21.33 -0.36
CA MET A 407 -3.49 20.34 0.43
C MET A 407 -3.25 20.57 1.93
N THR A 408 -2.00 20.80 2.32
CA THR A 408 -1.62 21.09 3.70
C THR A 408 -2.33 22.35 4.19
N LYS A 409 -2.31 23.42 3.39
CA LYS A 409 -3.00 24.66 3.71
C LYS A 409 -4.51 24.47 3.88
N ALA A 410 -5.17 23.79 2.94
CA ALA A 410 -6.61 23.55 3.01
C ALA A 410 -7.02 22.78 4.28
N VAL A 411 -6.24 21.76 4.67
CA VAL A 411 -6.51 21.00 5.90
C VAL A 411 -6.25 21.84 7.14
N GLU A 412 -5.09 22.48 7.25
CA GLU A 412 -4.68 23.19 8.47
C GLU A 412 -5.50 24.46 8.72
N ASP A 413 -5.87 25.22 7.67
CA ASP A 413 -6.73 26.40 7.81
C ASP A 413 -8.11 26.02 8.36
N ILE A 414 -8.70 24.95 7.82
CA ILE A 414 -10.02 24.46 8.26
C ILE A 414 -9.91 23.86 9.67
N ARG A 415 -8.87 23.09 9.95
CA ARG A 415 -8.62 22.54 11.29
C ARG A 415 -8.49 23.66 12.32
N ALA A 416 -7.74 24.72 12.03
CA ALA A 416 -7.56 25.85 12.93
C ALA A 416 -8.86 26.61 13.23
N GLY A 417 -9.78 26.67 12.27
CA GLY A 417 -11.11 27.26 12.48
C GLY A 417 -12.11 26.33 13.19
N LEU A 418 -11.96 25.02 13.02
CA LEU A 418 -12.91 24.01 13.51
C LEU A 418 -12.57 23.52 14.93
N ILE A 419 -11.30 23.26 15.22
CA ILE A 419 -10.84 22.51 16.38
C ILE A 419 -10.30 23.46 17.46
N ASP A 420 -10.88 23.38 18.65
CA ASP A 420 -10.41 24.09 19.85
C ASP A 420 -10.42 23.13 21.05
N GLU A 421 -9.32 22.39 21.21
CA GLU A 421 -9.17 21.40 22.27
C GLU A 421 -9.19 22.01 23.68
N LYS A 422 -8.85 23.30 23.83
CA LYS A 422 -8.91 23.98 25.13
C LYS A 422 -10.34 24.29 25.52
N LYS A 423 -11.14 24.77 24.57
CA LYS A 423 -12.55 25.07 24.78
C LYS A 423 -13.40 23.78 24.85
N ARG A 424 -13.02 22.73 24.10
CA ARG A 424 -13.78 21.49 23.93
C ARG A 424 -12.92 20.23 24.07
N PRO A 425 -12.35 19.97 25.27
CA PRO A 425 -11.43 18.84 25.48
C PRO A 425 -12.04 17.46 25.24
N GLU A 426 -13.36 17.31 25.39
CA GLU A 426 -14.06 16.02 25.25
C GLU A 426 -14.39 15.64 23.79
N THR A 427 -14.54 16.65 22.92
CA THR A 427 -15.01 16.44 21.55
C THR A 427 -13.96 16.73 20.49
N ASP A 428 -13.12 17.74 20.71
CA ASP A 428 -12.18 18.24 19.70
C ASP A 428 -10.79 17.59 19.79
N THR A 429 -10.52 16.85 20.86
CA THR A 429 -9.28 16.07 20.99
C THR A 429 -9.29 14.85 20.06
N PHE A 430 -8.10 14.45 19.63
CA PHE A 430 -7.88 13.24 18.83
C PHE A 430 -8.54 13.23 17.45
N VAL A 431 -9.01 14.38 16.95
CA VAL A 431 -9.56 14.51 15.59
C VAL A 431 -8.41 14.41 14.59
N GLN A 432 -8.53 13.46 13.67
CA GLN A 432 -7.54 13.13 12.66
C GLN A 432 -8.04 13.50 11.27
N PHE A 433 -7.11 13.96 10.44
CA PHE A 433 -7.34 14.31 9.05
C PHE A 433 -6.39 13.50 8.18
N GLY A 434 -6.87 13.00 7.05
CA GLY A 434 -6.08 12.35 6.02
C GLY A 434 -6.59 12.75 4.63
N ALA A 435 -5.68 12.95 3.69
CA ALA A 435 -6.06 13.23 2.31
C ALA A 435 -5.02 12.73 1.30
N ALA A 436 -5.47 12.41 0.08
CA ALA A 436 -4.62 12.00 -1.02
C ALA A 436 -5.21 12.46 -2.35
N SER A 437 -4.35 12.81 -3.31
CA SER A 437 -4.75 13.26 -4.65
C SER A 437 -3.94 12.55 -5.73
N VAL A 438 -4.65 11.99 -6.70
CA VAL A 438 -4.12 11.18 -7.79
C VAL A 438 -4.42 11.87 -9.13
N ASP A 439 -3.42 11.92 -10.00
CA ASP A 439 -3.59 12.36 -11.39
C ASP A 439 -4.36 11.30 -12.20
N VAL A 440 -5.50 11.69 -12.76
CA VAL A 440 -6.42 10.78 -13.45
C VAL A 440 -5.78 10.14 -14.69
N LYS A 441 -4.96 10.92 -15.40
CA LYS A 441 -4.35 10.50 -16.66
C LYS A 441 -3.23 9.47 -16.45
N THR A 442 -2.50 9.57 -15.35
CA THR A 442 -1.26 8.80 -15.15
C THR A 442 -1.30 7.83 -13.99
N GLY A 443 -2.17 8.03 -12.99
CA GLY A 443 -2.12 7.31 -11.71
C GLY A 443 -1.05 7.85 -10.74
N ALA A 444 -0.41 8.99 -11.05
CA ALA A 444 0.60 9.56 -10.18
C ALA A 444 -0.02 10.08 -8.88
N LEU A 445 0.53 9.71 -7.72
CA LEU A 445 0.16 10.30 -6.43
C LEU A 445 0.83 11.68 -6.31
N VAL A 446 0.09 12.75 -6.57
CA VAL A 446 0.66 14.10 -6.70
C VAL A 446 0.70 14.87 -5.39
N ALA A 447 -0.18 14.53 -4.43
CA ALA A 447 -0.19 15.12 -3.10
C ALA A 447 -0.78 14.15 -2.07
N LEU A 448 -0.33 14.28 -0.82
CA LEU A 448 -0.94 13.62 0.34
C LEU A 448 -0.81 14.51 1.58
N TYR A 449 -1.72 14.31 2.52
CA TYR A 449 -1.68 14.85 3.87
C TYR A 449 -1.84 13.71 4.87
N GLY A 450 -0.77 13.42 5.62
CA GLY A 450 -0.70 12.29 6.54
C GLY A 450 -1.06 12.61 7.99
N GLY A 451 -1.11 13.89 8.36
CA GLY A 451 -1.33 14.34 9.74
C GLY A 451 -0.49 15.57 10.09
N PRO A 452 -0.39 15.94 11.38
CA PRO A 452 0.34 17.13 11.84
C PRO A 452 1.84 17.18 11.50
N GLY A 453 2.47 16.02 11.24
CA GLY A 453 3.89 15.93 10.89
C GLY A 453 4.73 15.16 11.91
N TRP A 454 5.87 14.64 11.45
CA TRP A 454 6.80 13.86 12.27
C TRP A 454 7.54 14.72 13.30
N ASP A 455 7.74 16.00 12.99
CA ASP A 455 8.27 17.03 13.89
C ASP A 455 7.34 17.31 15.09
N GLN A 456 6.08 16.90 15.01
CA GLN A 456 5.11 16.92 16.12
C GLN A 456 4.90 15.53 16.75
N LYS A 457 5.81 14.58 16.49
CA LYS A 457 5.75 13.17 16.95
C LYS A 457 4.53 12.40 16.43
N TYR A 458 3.93 12.85 15.33
CA TYR A 458 2.83 12.14 14.68
C TYR A 458 3.34 11.30 13.52
N PHE A 459 3.71 10.05 13.78
CA PHE A 459 4.33 9.18 12.77
C PHE A 459 3.35 8.38 11.91
N SER A 460 2.08 8.27 12.33
CA SER A 460 1.05 7.56 11.55
C SER A 460 0.70 8.36 10.30
N ASN A 461 0.59 7.70 9.14
CA ASN A 461 0.19 8.35 7.90
C ASN A 461 -1.31 8.13 7.65
N ASN A 462 -2.14 9.10 8.02
CA ASN A 462 -3.60 9.02 7.88
C ASN A 462 -4.08 8.90 6.43
N ALA A 463 -3.31 9.38 5.44
CA ALA A 463 -3.64 9.18 4.03
C ALA A 463 -3.53 7.71 3.60
N ASN A 464 -2.72 6.92 4.30
CA ASN A 464 -2.47 5.50 4.01
C ASN A 464 -2.95 4.55 5.13
N THR A 465 -3.78 5.03 6.06
CA THR A 465 -4.34 4.22 7.15
C THR A 465 -5.46 3.30 6.65
N SER A 466 -5.51 2.08 7.19
CA SER A 466 -6.63 1.15 7.08
C SER A 466 -7.44 1.10 8.38
N GLY A 467 -8.66 0.57 8.34
CA GLY A 467 -9.51 0.42 9.53
C GLY A 467 -10.49 1.58 9.78
N VAL A 468 -10.52 2.59 8.92
CA VAL A 468 -11.54 3.64 8.91
C VAL A 468 -12.59 3.29 7.85
N PRO A 469 -13.85 2.98 8.22
CA PRO A 469 -14.88 2.61 7.24
C PRO A 469 -15.24 3.79 6.35
N VAL A 470 -15.47 3.55 5.07
CA VAL A 470 -15.62 4.61 4.06
C VAL A 470 -17.06 5.12 3.89
N GLY A 471 -18.02 4.44 4.51
CA GLY A 471 -19.43 4.83 4.46
C GLY A 471 -20.01 4.83 3.04
N SER A 472 -21.00 5.69 2.80
CA SER A 472 -21.71 5.79 1.51
C SER A 472 -20.84 6.09 0.27
N THR A 473 -19.53 6.36 0.40
CA THR A 473 -18.59 6.37 -0.74
C THR A 473 -18.39 4.99 -1.37
N TRP A 474 -18.93 3.93 -0.77
CA TRP A 474 -18.93 2.57 -1.34
C TRP A 474 -20.10 2.32 -2.32
N LYS A 475 -21.18 3.10 -2.23
CA LYS A 475 -22.39 2.94 -3.06
C LYS A 475 -22.10 2.98 -4.58
N PRO A 476 -21.15 3.80 -5.09
CA PRO A 476 -20.82 3.81 -6.51
C PRO A 476 -20.32 2.46 -7.04
N TYR A 477 -19.64 1.64 -6.23
CA TYR A 477 -19.24 0.29 -6.65
C TYR A 477 -20.44 -0.64 -6.77
N VAL A 478 -21.45 -0.49 -5.91
CA VAL A 478 -22.70 -1.25 -5.98
C VAL A 478 -23.47 -0.87 -7.26
N LEU A 479 -23.55 0.44 -7.56
CA LEU A 479 -24.19 0.93 -8.78
C LEU A 479 -23.47 0.44 -10.04
N ALA A 480 -22.14 0.59 -10.09
CA ALA A 480 -21.32 0.12 -11.20
C ALA A 480 -21.48 -1.39 -11.42
N ALA A 481 -21.50 -2.20 -10.35
CA ALA A 481 -21.74 -3.64 -10.46
C ALA A 481 -23.14 -3.96 -10.98
N ALA A 482 -24.17 -3.18 -10.61
CA ALA A 482 -25.52 -3.35 -11.14
C ALA A 482 -25.62 -3.01 -12.63
N MET A 483 -24.90 -1.98 -13.07
CA MET A 483 -24.80 -1.60 -14.49
C MET A 483 -24.00 -2.61 -15.31
N GLU A 484 -22.93 -3.18 -14.74
CA GLU A 484 -22.06 -4.12 -15.43
C GLU A 484 -22.68 -5.53 -15.52
N TYR A 485 -23.24 -6.03 -14.41
CA TYR A 485 -23.66 -7.43 -14.27
C TYR A 485 -25.18 -7.62 -14.16
N GLY A 486 -25.94 -6.54 -14.03
CA GLY A 486 -27.37 -6.60 -13.83
C GLY A 486 -27.79 -7.08 -12.45
N THR A 487 -29.09 -7.34 -12.32
CA THR A 487 -29.73 -7.93 -11.15
C THR A 487 -30.48 -9.19 -11.55
N GLN A 488 -31.06 -9.88 -10.56
CA GLN A 488 -32.02 -10.95 -10.82
C GLN A 488 -33.24 -10.49 -11.64
N ASN A 489 -33.66 -9.23 -11.51
CA ASN A 489 -34.83 -8.70 -12.21
C ASN A 489 -34.54 -8.34 -13.67
N SER A 490 -33.26 -8.16 -14.03
CA SER A 490 -32.84 -7.85 -15.39
C SER A 490 -32.28 -9.06 -16.16
N ASN A 491 -32.36 -10.26 -15.57
CA ASN A 491 -31.78 -11.48 -16.12
C ASN A 491 -30.29 -11.34 -16.48
N GLY A 492 -29.52 -10.63 -15.63
CA GLY A 492 -28.09 -10.42 -15.82
C GLY A 492 -27.73 -9.37 -16.88
N LYS A 493 -28.70 -8.62 -17.41
CA LYS A 493 -28.43 -7.42 -18.21
C LYS A 493 -28.18 -6.23 -17.29
N GLY A 494 -27.21 -5.38 -17.62
CA GLY A 494 -27.00 -4.13 -16.90
C GLY A 494 -28.29 -3.34 -16.65
N ILE A 495 -28.40 -2.68 -15.50
CA ILE A 495 -29.59 -1.87 -15.18
C ILE A 495 -29.32 -0.37 -15.38
N SER A 496 -30.37 0.36 -15.79
CA SER A 496 -30.36 1.82 -15.86
C SER A 496 -30.48 2.45 -14.46
N VAL A 497 -29.92 3.65 -14.30
CA VAL A 497 -30.09 4.51 -13.10
C VAL A 497 -31.54 4.90 -12.83
N ASP A 498 -32.42 4.77 -13.82
CA ASP A 498 -33.85 5.03 -13.70
C ASP A 498 -34.62 3.88 -13.04
N SER A 499 -33.98 2.73 -12.83
CA SER A 499 -34.56 1.61 -12.10
C SER A 499 -34.95 2.04 -10.69
N LYS A 500 -36.15 1.66 -10.25
CA LYS A 500 -36.75 2.14 -9.01
C LYS A 500 -36.63 1.16 -7.86
N TYR A 501 -36.23 1.69 -6.71
CA TYR A 501 -36.05 0.96 -5.46
C TYR A 501 -36.87 1.58 -4.33
N GLN A 502 -37.41 0.74 -3.46
CA GLN A 502 -38.05 1.20 -2.23
C GLN A 502 -37.02 1.95 -1.38
N ALA A 503 -37.40 3.14 -0.90
CA ALA A 503 -36.52 4.04 -0.17
C ALA A 503 -37.06 4.47 1.19
N ASN A 504 -38.23 3.99 1.60
CA ASN A 504 -38.76 4.25 2.95
C ASN A 504 -37.83 3.73 4.05
N ASP A 505 -37.69 4.52 5.12
CA ASP A 505 -36.95 4.11 6.32
C ASP A 505 -37.52 2.82 6.93
N LEU A 506 -36.65 2.01 7.54
CA LEU A 506 -36.98 0.72 8.17
C LEU A 506 -37.62 -0.31 7.23
N THR A 507 -37.35 -0.20 5.92
CA THR A 507 -37.75 -1.22 4.94
C THR A 507 -36.99 -2.53 5.19
N VAL A 508 -37.71 -3.65 5.07
CA VAL A 508 -37.14 -4.99 5.20
C VAL A 508 -36.26 -5.29 3.98
N ILE A 509 -35.03 -5.70 4.22
CA ILE A 509 -34.12 -6.14 3.16
C ILE A 509 -34.29 -7.63 2.93
N ASN A 510 -34.41 -8.00 1.66
CA ASN A 510 -34.53 -9.39 1.23
C ASN A 510 -33.22 -9.87 0.61
N ASN A 511 -32.97 -11.17 0.76
CA ASN A 511 -31.92 -11.83 0.01
C ASN A 511 -32.33 -12.06 -1.45
N ARG A 512 -31.43 -12.69 -2.23
CA ARG A 512 -31.62 -12.98 -3.65
C ARG A 512 -32.82 -13.90 -3.93
N GLU A 513 -33.20 -14.77 -2.99
CA GLU A 513 -34.40 -15.60 -3.13
C GLU A 513 -35.70 -14.87 -2.74
N GLY A 514 -35.64 -13.56 -2.45
CA GLY A 514 -36.78 -12.76 -2.04
C GLY A 514 -37.21 -12.99 -0.59
N LYS A 515 -36.39 -13.66 0.23
CA LYS A 515 -36.67 -13.91 1.64
C LYS A 515 -36.10 -12.80 2.52
N PRO A 516 -36.83 -12.34 3.55
CA PRO A 516 -36.31 -11.38 4.51
C PRO A 516 -35.01 -11.87 5.15
N LEU A 517 -33.98 -11.01 5.15
CA LEU A 517 -32.81 -11.18 6.00
C LEU A 517 -33.24 -11.16 7.46
N ARG A 518 -32.48 -11.86 8.32
CA ARG A 518 -32.73 -11.88 9.76
C ARG A 518 -31.64 -11.14 10.52
N ASP A 519 -32.03 -10.35 11.50
CA ASP A 519 -31.11 -9.74 12.46
C ASP A 519 -30.59 -10.76 13.48
N SER A 520 -29.71 -10.32 14.39
CA SER A 520 -29.15 -11.17 15.45
C SER A 520 -30.18 -11.76 16.41
N SER A 521 -31.38 -11.19 16.46
CA SER A 521 -32.50 -11.65 17.28
C SER A 521 -33.49 -12.53 16.50
N GLY A 522 -33.22 -12.78 15.21
CA GLY A 522 -34.05 -13.61 14.34
C GLY A 522 -35.23 -12.88 13.70
N ASN A 523 -35.40 -11.57 13.91
CA ASN A 523 -36.46 -10.78 13.29
C ASN A 523 -36.08 -10.33 11.88
N PRO A 524 -37.05 -9.97 11.01
CA PRO A 524 -36.74 -9.37 9.72
C PRO A 524 -35.85 -8.13 9.87
N PHE A 525 -34.68 -8.15 9.22
CA PHE A 525 -33.73 -7.04 9.24
C PHE A 525 -34.33 -5.84 8.50
N LYS A 526 -34.44 -4.73 9.21
CA LYS A 526 -34.95 -3.46 8.69
C LYS A 526 -33.79 -2.48 8.54
N GLN A 527 -33.55 -2.04 7.31
CA GLN A 527 -32.49 -1.08 7.05
C GLN A 527 -32.94 0.33 7.43
N LYS A 528 -32.09 1.01 8.20
CA LYS A 528 -32.29 2.41 8.59
C LYS A 528 -31.65 3.37 7.60
N ASN A 529 -32.38 4.43 7.26
CA ASN A 529 -31.89 5.61 6.56
C ASN A 529 -31.44 6.68 7.55
N GLU A 530 -30.67 7.65 7.05
CA GLU A 530 -30.26 8.81 7.86
C GLU A 530 -31.46 9.66 8.31
N SER A 531 -32.46 9.78 7.44
CA SER A 531 -33.74 10.44 7.72
C SER A 531 -34.90 9.44 7.74
N PRO A 532 -35.89 9.58 8.64
CA PRO A 532 -37.10 8.76 8.67
C PRO A 532 -38.11 9.09 7.54
N THR A 533 -37.70 9.84 6.52
CA THR A 533 -38.56 10.26 5.40
C THR A 533 -39.12 9.06 4.64
N ALA A 534 -40.42 9.11 4.33
CA ALA A 534 -41.10 8.13 3.48
C ALA A 534 -40.97 8.51 2.00
N PHE A 535 -39.83 8.17 1.38
CA PHE A 535 -39.53 8.49 -0.02
C PHE A 535 -40.35 7.70 -1.04
N GLY A 536 -40.94 6.56 -0.67
CA GLY A 536 -41.56 5.63 -1.60
C GLY A 536 -40.53 4.96 -2.52
N TYR A 537 -40.93 4.68 -3.76
CA TYR A 537 -40.01 4.17 -4.79
C TYR A 537 -39.33 5.34 -5.49
N VAL A 538 -38.00 5.35 -5.47
CA VAL A 538 -37.16 6.37 -6.12
C VAL A 538 -36.21 5.71 -7.10
N THR A 539 -35.74 6.47 -8.10
CA THR A 539 -34.72 5.97 -9.02
C THR A 539 -33.38 5.78 -8.31
N LEU A 540 -32.49 4.94 -8.85
CA LEU A 540 -31.13 4.81 -8.33
C LEU A 540 -30.34 6.12 -8.42
N ASN A 541 -30.64 6.96 -9.42
CA ASN A 541 -30.08 8.32 -9.51
C ASN A 541 -30.47 9.18 -8.29
N GLU A 542 -31.76 9.26 -7.96
CA GLU A 542 -32.25 10.00 -6.79
C GLU A 542 -31.74 9.39 -5.47
N ALA A 543 -31.70 8.05 -5.40
CA ALA A 543 -31.16 7.35 -4.23
C ALA A 543 -29.67 7.68 -3.99
N MET A 544 -28.87 7.80 -5.04
CA MET A 544 -27.46 8.18 -4.92
C MET A 544 -27.30 9.65 -4.55
N GLU A 545 -28.05 10.55 -5.21
CA GLU A 545 -28.07 12.00 -4.97
C GLU A 545 -28.28 12.33 -3.48
N LYS A 546 -29.35 11.76 -2.91
CA LYS A 546 -29.75 11.92 -1.51
C LYS A 546 -29.05 10.93 -0.56
N SER A 547 -28.22 10.05 -1.12
CA SER A 547 -27.51 8.99 -0.42
C SER A 547 -28.38 8.12 0.50
N ILE A 548 -29.56 7.72 0.02
CA ILE A 548 -30.51 6.88 0.76
C ILE A 548 -29.90 5.47 0.94
N ASN A 549 -30.05 4.86 2.12
CA ASN A 549 -29.39 3.59 2.45
C ASN A 549 -30.17 2.38 1.92
N VAL A 550 -31.48 2.38 2.10
CA VAL A 550 -32.36 1.24 1.79
C VAL A 550 -32.19 0.74 0.34
N PRO A 551 -32.22 1.58 -0.72
CA PRO A 551 -32.04 1.12 -2.09
C PRO A 551 -30.75 0.34 -2.32
N PHE A 552 -29.62 0.83 -1.79
CA PHE A 552 -28.32 0.20 -1.97
C PHE A 552 -28.13 -1.05 -1.11
N ALA A 553 -28.71 -1.06 0.10
CA ALA A 553 -28.75 -2.24 0.95
C ALA A 553 -29.54 -3.40 0.33
N GLN A 554 -30.57 -3.11 -0.47
CA GLN A 554 -31.26 -4.13 -1.27
C GLN A 554 -30.47 -4.48 -2.54
N LEU A 555 -30.01 -3.47 -3.29
CA LEU A 555 -29.34 -3.65 -4.58
C LEU A 555 -28.11 -4.57 -4.50
N VAL A 556 -27.34 -4.52 -3.41
CA VAL A 556 -26.18 -5.42 -3.25
C VAL A 556 -26.57 -6.90 -3.25
N PHE A 557 -27.74 -7.29 -2.72
CA PHE A 557 -28.22 -8.67 -2.77
C PHE A 557 -28.76 -9.04 -4.14
N ASP A 558 -29.41 -8.09 -4.81
CA ASP A 558 -29.98 -8.28 -6.15
C ASP A 558 -28.88 -8.50 -7.21
N VAL A 559 -27.73 -7.83 -7.05
CA VAL A 559 -26.53 -7.94 -7.91
C VAL A 559 -25.61 -9.08 -7.46
N GLY A 560 -25.34 -9.17 -6.15
CA GLY A 560 -24.39 -10.10 -5.53
C GLY A 560 -23.10 -9.41 -5.04
N HIS A 561 -22.72 -9.69 -3.78
CA HIS A 561 -21.52 -9.12 -3.16
C HIS A 561 -20.22 -9.44 -3.90
N ASP A 562 -20.10 -10.64 -4.49
CA ASP A 562 -18.92 -11.05 -5.27
C ASP A 562 -18.69 -10.14 -6.48
N LYS A 563 -19.77 -9.70 -7.13
CA LYS A 563 -19.72 -8.76 -8.26
C LYS A 563 -19.29 -7.37 -7.83
N VAL A 564 -19.83 -6.87 -6.71
CA VAL A 564 -19.39 -5.58 -6.15
C VAL A 564 -17.91 -5.63 -5.72
N LYS A 565 -17.47 -6.73 -5.11
CA LYS A 565 -16.06 -6.96 -4.77
C LYS A 565 -15.19 -6.99 -6.03
N ALA A 566 -15.65 -7.62 -7.12
CA ALA A 566 -14.93 -7.65 -8.38
C ALA A 566 -14.75 -6.25 -8.98
N VAL A 567 -15.80 -5.42 -9.00
CA VAL A 567 -15.72 -4.02 -9.45
C VAL A 567 -14.77 -3.20 -8.56
N ALA A 568 -14.92 -3.26 -7.24
CA ALA A 568 -14.04 -2.53 -6.34
C ALA A 568 -12.56 -2.89 -6.58
N LYS A 569 -12.25 -4.18 -6.73
CA LYS A 569 -10.90 -4.65 -7.01
C LYS A 569 -10.37 -4.23 -8.38
N SER A 570 -11.23 -4.23 -9.42
CA SER A 570 -10.80 -3.81 -10.76
C SER A 570 -10.42 -2.32 -10.81
N THR A 571 -10.95 -1.52 -9.88
CA THR A 571 -10.57 -0.11 -9.69
C THR A 571 -9.38 0.11 -8.73
N GLY A 572 -8.67 -0.94 -8.29
CA GLY A 572 -7.47 -0.78 -7.45
C GLY A 572 -7.68 -0.85 -5.93
N ILE A 573 -8.91 -1.15 -5.46
CA ILE A 573 -9.15 -1.44 -4.03
C ILE A 573 -8.51 -2.77 -3.65
N LEU A 574 -7.72 -2.76 -2.58
CA LEU A 574 -6.99 -3.94 -2.09
C LEU A 574 -7.93 -4.92 -1.37
N GLU A 575 -7.78 -6.22 -1.64
CA GLU A 575 -8.61 -7.29 -1.06
C GLU A 575 -8.66 -7.22 0.47
N GLU A 576 -7.51 -6.99 1.11
CA GLU A 576 -7.38 -6.91 2.56
C GLU A 576 -8.14 -5.73 3.19
N SER A 577 -8.53 -4.75 2.39
CA SER A 577 -9.30 -3.58 2.84
C SER A 577 -10.81 -3.73 2.63
N ILE A 578 -11.24 -4.78 1.94
CA ILE A 578 -12.65 -5.08 1.66
C ILE A 578 -13.24 -5.85 2.83
N ASN A 579 -14.44 -5.45 3.28
CA ASN A 579 -15.15 -6.22 4.31
C ASN A 579 -15.43 -7.65 3.78
N PRO A 580 -14.95 -8.71 4.47
CA PRO A 580 -15.18 -10.08 4.05
C PRO A 580 -16.66 -10.50 4.17
N ASN A 581 -17.44 -9.85 5.04
CA ASN A 581 -18.84 -10.19 5.29
C ASN A 581 -19.74 -9.79 4.11
N ASN A 582 -20.70 -10.66 3.79
CA ASN A 582 -21.70 -10.44 2.75
C ASN A 582 -23.06 -10.05 3.36
N ASP A 583 -23.06 -8.99 4.17
CA ASP A 583 -24.27 -8.45 4.81
C ASP A 583 -24.77 -7.17 4.12
N ALA A 584 -25.91 -6.63 4.57
CA ALA A 584 -26.51 -5.42 3.99
C ALA A 584 -25.65 -4.16 4.20
N SER A 585 -24.89 -4.10 5.30
CA SER A 585 -24.03 -2.96 5.62
C SER A 585 -22.82 -2.86 4.69
N PHE A 586 -22.46 -3.94 3.99
CA PHE A 586 -21.42 -3.93 2.97
C PHE A 586 -21.66 -2.85 1.91
N ALA A 587 -22.90 -2.70 1.44
CA ALA A 587 -23.29 -1.67 0.47
C ALA A 587 -23.12 -0.24 1.00
N LEU A 588 -23.10 -0.10 2.33
CA LEU A 588 -23.02 1.16 3.05
C LEU A 588 -21.60 1.49 3.50
N GLY A 589 -20.59 0.72 3.08
CA GLY A 589 -19.17 1.05 3.21
C GLY A 589 -18.53 0.70 4.55
N THR A 590 -18.78 -0.52 5.03
CA THR A 590 -18.02 -1.11 6.15
C THR A 590 -16.60 -1.55 5.77
N SER A 591 -16.26 -1.57 4.47
CA SER A 591 -14.87 -1.69 3.98
C SER A 591 -14.01 -0.51 4.40
N THR A 592 -12.69 -0.72 4.54
CA THR A 592 -11.75 0.26 5.12
C THR A 592 -10.50 0.56 4.27
N PRO A 593 -10.62 0.79 2.94
CA PRO A 593 -9.49 1.25 2.13
C PRO A 593 -8.97 2.62 2.56
N SER A 594 -7.69 2.88 2.31
CA SER A 594 -7.06 4.17 2.64
C SER A 594 -7.50 5.30 1.71
N ALA A 595 -7.24 6.56 2.10
CA ALA A 595 -7.54 7.71 1.26
C ALA A 595 -6.80 7.66 -0.09
N ILE A 596 -5.56 7.17 -0.11
CA ILE A 596 -4.83 6.92 -1.37
C ILE A 596 -5.61 5.97 -2.27
N ARG A 597 -6.11 4.86 -1.72
CA ARG A 597 -6.86 3.85 -2.49
C ARG A 597 -8.23 4.33 -2.94
N MET A 598 -8.90 5.15 -2.13
CA MET A 598 -10.17 5.76 -2.53
C MET A 598 -9.98 6.80 -3.66
N ALA A 599 -8.93 7.63 -3.58
CA ALA A 599 -8.61 8.58 -4.64
C ALA A 599 -8.24 7.87 -5.96
N ASP A 600 -7.39 6.84 -5.89
CA ASP A 600 -7.04 5.98 -7.02
C ASP A 600 -8.26 5.32 -7.67
N SER A 601 -9.12 4.71 -6.86
CA SER A 601 -10.30 4.03 -7.37
C SER A 601 -11.28 4.98 -8.06
N TYR A 602 -11.52 6.17 -7.48
CA TYR A 602 -12.38 7.18 -8.11
C TYR A 602 -11.75 7.80 -9.37
N ALA A 603 -10.42 7.78 -9.50
CA ALA A 603 -9.74 8.16 -10.74
C ALA A 603 -10.11 7.23 -11.91
N THR A 604 -10.49 5.98 -11.62
CA THR A 604 -10.98 5.04 -12.64
C THR A 604 -12.30 5.48 -13.24
N PHE A 605 -13.22 6.00 -12.42
CA PHE A 605 -14.48 6.58 -12.93
C PHE A 605 -14.20 7.84 -13.76
N ALA A 606 -13.34 8.72 -13.25
CA ALA A 606 -12.91 9.94 -13.96
C ALA A 606 -12.23 9.66 -15.32
N ALA A 607 -11.62 8.48 -15.47
CA ALA A 607 -10.93 8.02 -16.67
C ALA A 607 -11.78 7.06 -17.53
N SER A 608 -13.11 7.11 -17.44
CA SER A 608 -14.03 6.29 -18.23
C SER A 608 -13.73 4.79 -18.15
N GLY A 609 -13.48 4.32 -16.92
CA GLY A 609 -13.27 2.90 -16.61
C GLY A 609 -11.84 2.41 -16.80
N MET A 610 -10.89 3.30 -17.09
CA MET A 610 -9.46 2.96 -17.16
C MET A 610 -8.75 3.16 -15.82
N HIS A 611 -8.36 2.05 -15.19
CA HIS A 611 -7.56 2.05 -13.98
C HIS A 611 -6.06 2.13 -14.29
N ARG A 612 -5.34 2.83 -13.41
CA ARG A 612 -3.87 2.94 -13.39
C ARG A 612 -3.45 2.85 -11.94
N GLU A 613 -2.74 1.78 -11.57
CA GLU A 613 -2.27 1.57 -10.19
C GLU A 613 -1.53 2.83 -9.68
N PRO A 614 -1.75 3.27 -8.43
CA PRO A 614 -1.19 4.52 -7.97
C PRO A 614 0.30 4.34 -7.66
N TYR A 615 1.13 5.30 -8.05
CA TYR A 615 2.57 5.25 -7.84
C TYR A 615 3.12 6.57 -7.30
N SER A 616 4.18 6.49 -6.48
CA SER A 616 4.78 7.64 -5.79
C SER A 616 6.21 7.98 -6.26
N VAL A 617 6.79 7.16 -7.15
CA VAL A 617 8.20 7.24 -7.57
C VAL A 617 8.33 7.08 -9.08
N ILE A 618 9.00 8.05 -9.71
CA ILE A 618 9.26 8.13 -11.15
C ILE A 618 10.60 7.48 -11.51
N LEU A 619 11.62 7.69 -10.68
CA LEU A 619 12.98 7.24 -10.96
C LEU A 619 13.69 6.91 -9.66
N VAL A 620 14.45 5.82 -9.66
CA VAL A 620 15.40 5.49 -8.61
C VAL A 620 16.76 5.24 -9.23
N GLU A 621 17.78 5.91 -8.69
CA GLU A 621 19.18 5.61 -8.98
C GLU A 621 19.85 5.14 -7.70
N LYS A 622 20.75 4.14 -7.80
CA LYS A 622 21.61 3.73 -6.69
C LYS A 622 23.05 3.84 -7.14
N ASN A 623 23.87 4.62 -6.42
CA ASN A 623 25.28 4.83 -6.74
C ASN A 623 25.54 5.27 -8.20
N GLY A 624 24.61 6.03 -8.79
CA GLY A 624 24.69 6.50 -10.19
C GLY A 624 24.10 5.56 -11.24
N GLU A 625 23.64 4.35 -10.86
CA GLU A 625 22.99 3.42 -11.77
C GLU A 625 21.45 3.50 -11.63
N LYS A 626 20.74 3.62 -12.75
CA LYS A 626 19.27 3.64 -12.77
C LYS A 626 18.71 2.25 -12.49
N LEU A 627 17.81 2.15 -11.53
CA LEU A 627 17.07 0.93 -11.25
C LEU A 627 15.82 0.85 -12.14
N SER A 628 15.58 -0.30 -12.78
CA SER A 628 14.41 -0.56 -13.63
C SER A 628 13.08 -0.64 -12.83
N GLY A 629 11.92 -0.75 -13.49
CA GLY A 629 10.66 -1.09 -12.80
C GLY A 629 9.95 0.07 -12.09
N PHE A 630 10.43 1.30 -12.27
CA PHE A 630 9.76 2.53 -11.84
C PHE A 630 9.06 3.24 -13.01
N GLU A 631 8.82 2.52 -14.09
CA GLU A 631 8.03 3.03 -15.21
C GLU A 631 6.58 3.25 -14.79
N PRO A 632 5.88 4.26 -15.35
CA PRO A 632 4.46 4.47 -15.08
C PRO A 632 3.64 3.18 -15.26
N PRO A 633 2.71 2.89 -14.34
CA PRO A 633 1.85 1.72 -14.43
C PRO A 633 1.05 1.69 -15.74
N LYS A 634 0.81 0.48 -16.25
CA LYS A 634 0.04 0.29 -17.46
C LYS A 634 -1.45 0.46 -17.20
N ASP A 635 -2.09 1.08 -18.17
CA ASP A 635 -3.53 1.17 -18.33
C ASP A 635 -4.21 -0.21 -18.25
N GLN A 636 -5.22 -0.34 -17.40
CA GLN A 636 -6.05 -1.53 -17.22
C GLN A 636 -7.53 -1.16 -17.35
N ARG A 637 -8.26 -1.83 -18.26
CA ARG A 637 -9.72 -1.66 -18.35
C ARG A 637 -10.37 -2.32 -17.14
N ALA A 638 -10.94 -1.51 -16.25
CA ALA A 638 -11.62 -1.96 -15.04
C ALA A 638 -13.10 -2.25 -15.27
N MET A 639 -13.74 -1.45 -16.14
CA MET A 639 -15.13 -1.56 -16.57
C MET A 639 -15.33 -0.87 -17.92
N ASP A 640 -16.48 -1.08 -18.56
CA ASP A 640 -16.86 -0.40 -19.79
C ASP A 640 -16.98 1.13 -19.58
N ASN A 641 -16.67 1.92 -20.60
CA ASN A 641 -16.78 3.38 -20.51
C ASN A 641 -18.23 3.81 -20.26
N ALA A 642 -19.22 3.15 -20.87
CA ALA A 642 -20.63 3.47 -20.65
C ALA A 642 -21.02 3.32 -19.17
N VAL A 643 -20.46 2.33 -18.46
CA VAL A 643 -20.68 2.16 -17.01
C VAL A 643 -20.03 3.30 -16.23
N ALA A 644 -18.75 3.57 -16.47
CA ALA A 644 -18.01 4.59 -15.73
C ALA A 644 -18.55 6.01 -15.96
N ASP A 645 -18.94 6.34 -17.20
CA ASP A 645 -19.48 7.64 -17.56
C ASP A 645 -20.89 7.83 -16.97
N ASN A 646 -21.72 6.78 -16.89
CA ASN A 646 -22.99 6.84 -16.17
C ASN A 646 -22.82 7.00 -14.66
N VAL A 647 -21.86 6.28 -14.05
CA VAL A 647 -21.52 6.50 -12.63
C VAL A 647 -21.07 7.94 -12.42
N THR A 648 -20.25 8.48 -13.33
CA THR A 648 -19.80 9.87 -13.28
C THR A 648 -20.98 10.84 -13.35
N LYS A 649 -21.89 10.69 -14.30
CA LYS A 649 -23.10 11.51 -14.43
C LYS A 649 -23.97 11.51 -13.17
N VAL A 650 -24.14 10.35 -12.53
CA VAL A 650 -24.85 10.25 -11.24
C VAL A 650 -24.09 10.98 -10.13
N LEU A 651 -22.77 10.89 -10.11
CA LEU A 651 -21.93 11.56 -9.11
C LEU A 651 -21.76 13.06 -9.36
N GLU A 652 -21.89 13.55 -10.60
CA GLU A 652 -22.08 14.98 -10.90
C GLU A 652 -23.38 15.46 -10.27
N ASN A 653 -24.47 14.70 -10.38
CA ASN A 653 -25.75 15.05 -9.75
C ASN A 653 -25.66 15.13 -8.20
N VAL A 654 -24.83 14.29 -7.57
CA VAL A 654 -24.54 14.38 -6.12
C VAL A 654 -23.89 15.72 -5.75
N VAL A 655 -23.02 16.25 -6.60
CA VAL A 655 -22.36 17.56 -6.42
C VAL A 655 -23.29 18.72 -6.77
N GLU A 656 -24.12 18.58 -7.80
CA GLU A 656 -25.00 19.66 -8.26
C GLU A 656 -26.23 19.85 -7.36
N ASN A 657 -26.88 18.75 -7.01
CA ASN A 657 -28.20 18.75 -6.36
C ASN A 657 -28.22 18.00 -5.02
N GLY A 658 -27.26 17.12 -4.79
CA GLY A 658 -27.27 16.18 -3.66
C GLY A 658 -26.40 16.55 -2.46
N THR A 659 -25.99 15.50 -1.75
CA THR A 659 -25.20 15.58 -0.51
C THR A 659 -23.82 16.23 -0.65
N GLY A 660 -23.28 16.34 -1.87
CA GLY A 660 -21.95 16.90 -2.16
C GLY A 660 -21.95 18.39 -2.50
N LYS A 661 -23.08 19.10 -2.34
CA LYS A 661 -23.31 20.45 -2.89
C LYS A 661 -22.24 21.52 -2.59
N LYS A 662 -21.51 21.41 -1.48
CA LYS A 662 -20.40 22.34 -1.19
C LYS A 662 -19.31 22.31 -2.28
N ALA A 663 -19.08 21.15 -2.90
CA ALA A 663 -18.09 20.97 -3.97
C ALA A 663 -18.39 21.79 -5.23
N LYS A 664 -19.66 22.20 -5.44
CA LYS A 664 -20.06 23.09 -6.54
C LYS A 664 -19.32 24.44 -6.53
N LYS A 665 -18.87 24.90 -5.36
CA LYS A 665 -18.06 26.13 -5.22
C LYS A 665 -16.74 26.06 -6.00
N LEU A 666 -16.27 24.87 -6.38
CA LEU A 666 -15.09 24.70 -7.23
C LEU A 666 -15.25 25.39 -8.61
N GLY A 667 -16.48 25.55 -9.11
CA GLY A 667 -16.77 26.31 -10.32
C GLY A 667 -16.30 25.65 -11.62
N ARG A 668 -16.17 24.31 -11.65
CA ARG A 668 -15.85 23.49 -12.83
C ARG A 668 -16.53 22.12 -12.73
N PRO A 669 -16.66 21.37 -13.83
CA PRO A 669 -17.24 20.03 -13.82
C PRO A 669 -16.56 19.15 -12.76
N ALA A 670 -17.37 18.63 -11.86
CA ALA A 670 -16.92 17.85 -10.72
C ALA A 670 -17.96 16.80 -10.36
N ALA A 671 -17.47 15.61 -10.04
CA ALA A 671 -18.27 14.49 -9.57
C ALA A 671 -17.71 14.04 -8.22
N GLY A 672 -18.57 13.52 -7.34
CA GLY A 672 -18.08 13.04 -6.06
C GLY A 672 -19.15 12.43 -5.17
N LYS A 673 -18.68 11.79 -4.10
CA LYS A 673 -19.54 11.13 -3.14
C LYS A 673 -19.12 11.43 -1.71
N THR A 674 -20.13 11.69 -0.89
CA THR A 674 -20.03 11.77 0.57
C THR A 674 -20.11 10.39 1.21
N GLY A 675 -19.39 10.19 2.31
CA GLY A 675 -19.50 9.05 3.20
C GLY A 675 -19.60 9.49 4.65
N THR A 676 -20.56 8.94 5.36
CA THR A 676 -20.70 9.10 6.81
C THR A 676 -21.00 7.72 7.38
N THR A 677 -20.30 7.32 8.44
CA THR A 677 -20.50 6.01 9.06
C THR A 677 -21.43 6.09 10.26
N ASP A 678 -21.92 4.93 10.70
CA ASP A 678 -22.68 4.79 11.94
C ASP A 678 -21.94 5.43 13.13
N GLU A 679 -22.75 5.93 14.08
CA GLU A 679 -22.28 6.67 15.26
C GLU A 679 -21.40 7.90 14.95
N ASN A 680 -21.36 8.34 13.69
CA ASN A 680 -20.53 9.43 13.21
C ASN A 680 -19.03 9.22 13.49
N LYS A 681 -18.53 7.99 13.31
CA LYS A 681 -17.12 7.63 13.56
C LYS A 681 -16.13 8.11 12.50
N SER A 682 -16.60 8.34 11.28
CA SER A 682 -15.79 8.91 10.20
C SER A 682 -16.66 9.64 9.18
N ALA A 683 -16.04 10.59 8.49
CA ALA A 683 -16.64 11.40 7.45
C ALA A 683 -15.67 11.51 6.27
N TRP A 684 -16.19 11.27 5.07
CA TRP A 684 -15.43 11.16 3.84
C TRP A 684 -16.03 12.02 2.75
N PHE A 685 -15.17 12.63 1.94
CA PHE A 685 -15.53 13.08 0.61
C PHE A 685 -14.50 12.57 -0.38
N VAL A 686 -14.97 11.88 -1.41
CA VAL A 686 -14.14 11.43 -2.52
C VAL A 686 -14.72 12.04 -3.78
N GLY A 687 -13.98 12.94 -4.39
CA GLY A 687 -14.43 13.69 -5.55
C GLY A 687 -13.33 13.84 -6.58
N TYR A 688 -13.72 14.07 -7.82
CA TYR A 688 -12.83 14.16 -8.95
C TYR A 688 -13.33 15.15 -10.01
N THR A 689 -12.35 15.54 -10.81
CA THR A 689 -12.46 16.26 -12.09
C THR A 689 -11.83 15.37 -13.16
N PRO A 690 -11.91 15.70 -14.46
CA PRO A 690 -11.16 14.96 -15.48
C PRO A 690 -9.64 15.00 -15.29
N GLU A 691 -9.10 15.92 -14.48
CA GLU A 691 -7.68 16.07 -14.22
C GLU A 691 -7.19 15.35 -12.95
N LEU A 692 -7.90 15.52 -11.83
CA LEU A 692 -7.49 15.03 -10.51
C LEU A 692 -8.64 14.33 -9.79
N SER A 693 -8.32 13.25 -9.09
CA SER A 693 -9.19 12.56 -8.13
C SER A 693 -8.61 12.69 -6.73
N THR A 694 -9.42 13.10 -5.76
CA THR A 694 -8.96 13.41 -4.40
C THR A 694 -9.93 12.84 -3.36
N SER A 695 -9.35 12.20 -2.35
CA SER A 695 -10.06 11.69 -1.18
C SER A 695 -9.65 12.47 0.07
N VAL A 696 -10.64 12.84 0.89
CA VAL A 696 -10.45 13.48 2.20
C VAL A 696 -11.22 12.68 3.24
N VAL A 697 -10.58 12.38 4.37
CA VAL A 697 -11.15 11.69 5.51
C VAL A 697 -10.93 12.46 6.81
N LEU A 698 -11.97 12.48 7.63
CA LEU A 698 -11.93 12.85 9.03
C LEU A 698 -12.40 11.67 9.89
N PHE A 699 -11.71 11.43 11.00
CA PHE A 699 -12.07 10.42 12.00
C PHE A 699 -11.50 10.81 13.36
N ARG A 700 -11.99 10.19 14.44
CA ARG A 700 -11.44 10.43 15.78
C ARG A 700 -10.89 9.14 16.35
N THR A 701 -9.62 9.16 16.76
CA THR A 701 -8.99 8.02 17.44
C THR A 701 -7.83 8.51 18.27
N ASP A 702 -7.71 7.99 19.49
CA ASP A 702 -6.54 8.27 20.32
C ASP A 702 -5.31 7.58 19.68
N PRO A 703 -4.34 8.35 19.16
CA PRO A 703 -3.16 7.77 18.50
C PRO A 703 -2.27 6.98 19.48
N ASN A 704 -2.42 7.19 20.79
CA ASN A 704 -1.67 6.51 21.85
C ASN A 704 -2.40 5.26 22.37
N SER A 705 -3.68 5.07 22.04
CA SER A 705 -4.43 3.89 22.45
C SER A 705 -3.94 2.65 21.71
N ALA A 706 -3.63 1.58 22.47
CA ALA A 706 -3.22 0.30 21.90
C ALA A 706 -4.30 -0.32 20.99
N GLU A 707 -5.58 -0.04 21.25
CA GLU A 707 -6.70 -0.60 20.50
C GLU A 707 -7.06 0.24 19.26
N LYS A 708 -6.62 1.50 19.18
CA LYS A 708 -6.94 2.47 18.11
C LYS A 708 -8.41 2.48 17.70
N LYS A 709 -9.31 2.34 18.67
CA LYS A 709 -10.76 2.33 18.42
C LYS A 709 -11.19 3.69 17.88
N LEU A 710 -12.13 3.66 16.93
CA LEU A 710 -12.77 4.87 16.45
C LEU A 710 -13.73 5.42 17.50
N ILE A 711 -13.61 6.71 17.74
CA ILE A 711 -14.43 7.49 18.65
C ILE A 711 -15.44 8.27 17.81
N SER A 712 -16.65 8.46 18.33
CA SER A 712 -17.68 9.28 17.67
C SER A 712 -17.17 10.71 17.47
N MET A 713 -17.46 11.31 16.32
CA MET A 713 -17.18 12.73 16.00
C MET A 713 -18.35 13.66 16.33
N LYS A 714 -19.41 13.17 16.98
CA LYS A 714 -20.53 14.02 17.42
C LYS A 714 -20.01 15.12 18.35
N GLY A 715 -20.39 16.37 18.06
CA GLY A 715 -20.01 17.54 18.84
C GLY A 715 -18.65 18.15 18.47
N VAL A 716 -17.88 17.54 17.55
CA VAL A 716 -16.61 18.13 17.07
C VAL A 716 -16.90 19.51 16.46
N GLY A 717 -16.18 20.53 16.93
CA GLY A 717 -16.35 21.90 16.45
C GLY A 717 -17.75 22.50 16.72
N ASP A 718 -18.43 22.05 17.77
CA ASP A 718 -19.84 22.36 18.07
C ASP A 718 -20.84 21.90 17.00
N ILE A 719 -20.43 20.94 16.14
CA ILE A 719 -21.29 20.35 15.09
C ILE A 719 -21.96 19.08 15.65
N PRO A 720 -23.31 19.00 15.72
CA PRO A 720 -23.99 17.83 16.30
C PRO A 720 -23.66 16.50 15.61
N SER A 721 -23.45 16.51 14.29
CA SER A 721 -23.04 15.38 13.47
C SER A 721 -22.28 15.89 12.24
N LEU A 722 -21.06 15.40 12.03
CA LEU A 722 -20.19 15.85 10.95
C LEU A 722 -20.27 14.88 9.76
N HIS A 723 -20.80 15.32 8.63
CA HIS A 723 -21.01 14.46 7.46
C HIS A 723 -19.92 14.68 6.40
N GLY A 724 -19.83 13.75 5.45
CA GLY A 724 -18.92 13.87 4.30
C GLY A 724 -19.07 15.16 3.50
N GLY A 725 -20.29 15.70 3.42
CA GLY A 725 -20.61 16.94 2.70
C GLY A 725 -20.24 18.22 3.46
N ASP A 726 -19.81 18.11 4.72
CA ASP A 726 -19.48 19.24 5.58
C ASP A 726 -18.01 19.63 5.43
N ILE A 727 -17.16 19.17 6.35
CA ILE A 727 -15.74 19.52 6.41
C ILE A 727 -14.91 18.80 5.32
N PRO A 728 -15.09 17.49 5.04
CA PRO A 728 -14.29 16.82 4.02
C PRO A 728 -14.50 17.40 2.61
N ALA A 729 -15.74 17.71 2.22
CA ALA A 729 -16.05 18.35 0.94
C ALA A 729 -15.49 19.78 0.85
N GLU A 730 -15.44 20.52 1.96
CA GLU A 730 -14.87 21.86 2.03
C GLU A 730 -13.35 21.85 1.82
N ILE A 731 -12.62 20.99 2.55
CA ILE A 731 -11.18 20.75 2.34
C ILE A 731 -10.91 20.36 0.89
N TRP A 732 -11.70 19.43 0.35
CA TRP A 732 -11.57 18.99 -1.04
C TRP A 732 -11.73 20.17 -2.01
N THR A 733 -12.72 21.03 -1.78
CA THR A 733 -13.01 22.17 -2.67
C THR A 733 -11.88 23.18 -2.67
N GLU A 734 -11.40 23.58 -1.48
CA GLU A 734 -10.29 24.54 -1.32
C GLU A 734 -9.00 24.01 -1.96
N TYR A 735 -8.67 22.74 -1.68
CA TYR A 735 -7.50 22.09 -2.29
C TYR A 735 -7.62 22.01 -3.81
N MET A 736 -8.73 21.52 -4.35
CA MET A 736 -8.91 21.34 -5.80
C MET A 736 -8.89 22.68 -6.53
N GLY A 737 -9.44 23.75 -5.93
CA GLY A 737 -9.38 25.10 -6.49
C GLY A 737 -7.95 25.62 -6.61
N ALA A 738 -7.11 25.38 -5.60
CA ALA A 738 -5.70 25.74 -5.62
C ALA A 738 -4.86 24.83 -6.55
N ALA A 739 -5.08 23.51 -6.49
CA ALA A 739 -4.31 22.51 -7.24
C ALA A 739 -4.57 22.56 -8.75
N LEU A 740 -5.76 22.98 -9.17
CA LEU A 740 -6.16 23.12 -10.58
C LEU A 740 -6.06 24.56 -11.09
N LYS A 741 -5.47 25.47 -10.30
CA LYS A 741 -5.29 26.87 -10.73
C LYS A 741 -4.46 26.93 -12.00
N GLY A 742 -5.04 27.48 -13.06
CA GLY A 742 -4.42 27.59 -14.38
C GLY A 742 -4.52 26.33 -15.25
N ALA A 743 -5.05 25.23 -14.73
CA ALA A 743 -5.37 24.05 -15.56
C ALA A 743 -6.62 24.34 -16.42
N PRO A 744 -6.64 23.92 -17.70
CA PRO A 744 -7.83 23.99 -18.55
C PRO A 744 -9.04 23.34 -17.85
N VAL A 745 -10.23 23.88 -18.08
CA VAL A 745 -11.48 23.25 -17.61
C VAL A 745 -11.92 22.24 -18.65
N LYS A 746 -11.91 20.95 -18.30
CA LYS A 746 -12.44 19.87 -19.15
C LYS A 746 -13.83 19.45 -18.71
N GLN A 747 -14.62 18.99 -19.67
CA GLN A 747 -15.89 18.30 -19.41
C GLN A 747 -15.64 16.81 -19.24
N PHE A 748 -16.50 16.13 -18.49
CA PHE A 748 -16.58 14.68 -18.55
C PHE A 748 -17.17 14.22 -19.88
N PRO A 749 -16.85 13.00 -20.33
CA PRO A 749 -17.55 12.39 -21.47
C PRO A 749 -19.06 12.32 -21.22
N GLU A 750 -19.85 12.48 -22.29
CA GLU A 750 -21.29 12.32 -22.22
C GLU A 750 -21.64 10.85 -21.97
N ALA A 751 -22.46 10.58 -20.96
CA ALA A 751 -22.86 9.22 -20.64
C ALA A 751 -23.89 8.70 -21.65
N GLU A 752 -23.55 7.60 -22.32
CA GLU A 752 -24.45 6.86 -23.20
C GLU A 752 -25.57 6.18 -22.41
N ASP A 753 -26.71 5.88 -23.05
CA ASP A 753 -27.77 5.11 -22.39
C ASP A 753 -27.28 3.70 -22.04
N ILE A 754 -27.49 3.29 -20.79
CA ILE A 754 -27.04 1.99 -20.30
C ILE A 754 -28.17 1.14 -19.74
N GLY A 755 -28.11 -0.15 -20.11
CA GLY A 755 -28.90 -1.20 -19.48
C GLY A 755 -30.39 -1.13 -19.75
N VAL A 756 -31.16 -1.81 -18.91
CA VAL A 756 -32.62 -1.81 -18.92
C VAL A 756 -33.16 -1.27 -17.61
N THR A 757 -34.32 -0.62 -17.63
CA THR A 757 -35.05 -0.30 -16.40
C THR A 757 -35.56 -1.60 -15.79
N ALA A 758 -35.05 -1.96 -14.61
CA ALA A 758 -35.41 -3.17 -13.89
C ALA A 758 -35.74 -2.82 -12.45
N ASP A 759 -37.00 -2.43 -12.23
CA ASP A 759 -37.47 -2.01 -10.91
C ASP A 759 -37.44 -3.15 -9.88
N SER A 760 -37.25 -2.78 -8.62
CA SER A 760 -37.39 -3.70 -7.49
C SER A 760 -38.85 -4.15 -7.30
N ALA A 761 -39.03 -5.28 -6.63
CA ALA A 761 -40.35 -5.87 -6.41
C ALA A 761 -41.29 -4.88 -5.69
N GLY A 762 -42.49 -4.69 -6.25
CA GLY A 762 -43.53 -3.81 -5.69
C GLY A 762 -43.45 -2.35 -6.16
N ALA A 763 -42.51 -2.00 -7.04
CA ALA A 763 -42.49 -0.69 -7.68
C ALA A 763 -43.75 -0.51 -8.56
N PRO A 764 -44.39 0.67 -8.54
CA PRO A 764 -45.54 0.93 -9.38
C PRO A 764 -45.13 0.87 -10.86
N SER A 765 -45.73 -0.04 -11.62
CA SER A 765 -45.58 -0.04 -13.08
C SER A 765 -46.06 1.29 -13.65
N PRO A 766 -45.37 1.86 -14.67
CA PRO A 766 -45.91 3.00 -15.37
C PRO A 766 -47.31 2.64 -15.87
N THR A 767 -48.31 3.42 -15.49
CA THR A 767 -49.64 3.30 -16.10
C THR A 767 -49.43 3.46 -17.60
N PRO A 768 -49.85 2.51 -18.46
CA PRO A 768 -49.76 2.70 -19.88
C PRO A 768 -50.48 4.01 -20.19
N VAL A 769 -49.75 5.00 -20.71
CA VAL A 769 -50.38 6.17 -21.28
C VAL A 769 -51.27 5.62 -22.38
N ALA A 770 -52.59 5.71 -22.19
CA ALA A 770 -53.52 5.30 -23.23
C ALA A 770 -53.07 5.98 -24.52
N PRO A 771 -52.87 5.24 -25.63
CA PRO A 771 -52.51 5.88 -26.90
C PRO A 771 -53.52 6.98 -27.12
N ALA A 772 -53.03 8.21 -27.26
CA ALA A 772 -53.87 9.37 -27.50
C ALA A 772 -54.82 8.99 -28.64
N THR A 773 -56.12 8.89 -28.32
CA THR A 773 -57.15 8.60 -29.31
C THR A 773 -56.97 9.67 -30.37
N PRO A 774 -56.82 9.34 -31.67
CA PRO A 774 -56.68 10.35 -32.70
C PRO A 774 -57.90 11.27 -32.60
N SER A 775 -57.66 12.48 -32.11
CA SER A 775 -58.67 13.51 -32.07
C SER A 775 -59.07 13.74 -33.53
N SER A 776 -60.35 13.53 -33.83
CA SER A 776 -60.92 13.80 -35.13
C SER A 776 -60.64 15.25 -35.48
N SER A 777 -59.80 15.44 -36.51
CA SER A 777 -59.56 16.72 -37.16
C SER A 777 -60.89 17.45 -37.42
N PRO A 778 -61.09 18.69 -36.95
CA PRO A 778 -62.23 19.48 -37.37
C PRO A 778 -62.09 19.82 -38.86
N SER A 779 -63.13 19.48 -39.59
CA SER A 779 -63.34 19.74 -41.02
C SER A 779 -62.97 21.17 -41.40
N SER A 780 -62.15 21.32 -42.43
CA SER A 780 -61.74 22.60 -43.02
C SER A 780 -62.92 23.30 -43.69
N LEU A 781 -63.35 24.45 -43.16
CA LEU A 781 -64.08 25.45 -43.92
C LEU A 781 -63.09 26.17 -44.87
N PRO A 782 -63.51 26.54 -46.10
CA PRO A 782 -62.62 27.12 -47.09
C PRO A 782 -62.25 28.57 -46.72
N PRO A 783 -60.97 28.97 -46.84
CA PRO A 783 -60.55 30.34 -46.58
C PRO A 783 -60.91 31.27 -47.74
N SER A 784 -61.51 32.41 -47.40
CA SER A 784 -61.71 33.56 -48.26
C SER A 784 -60.38 34.16 -48.72
N SER A 785 -60.32 34.49 -50.01
CA SER A 785 -59.22 35.08 -50.76
C SER A 785 -58.75 36.46 -50.24
N PRO A 786 -57.43 36.73 -50.22
CA PRO A 786 -56.89 38.09 -50.14
C PRO A 786 -56.55 38.68 -51.53
N PRO A 787 -56.66 40.01 -51.72
CA PRO A 787 -56.32 40.68 -52.98
C PRO A 787 -54.80 40.94 -53.13
N PRO A 788 -54.28 41.13 -54.37
CA PRO A 788 -52.86 41.01 -54.69
C PRO A 788 -52.11 42.35 -54.77
N SER A 789 -50.77 42.33 -54.59
CA SER A 789 -49.72 43.04 -55.37
C SER A 789 -48.37 43.07 -54.59
N PRO A 790 -47.19 43.39 -55.17
CA PRO A 790 -46.51 42.80 -56.34
C PRO A 790 -45.14 42.18 -55.97
N SER A 791 -44.60 41.37 -56.90
CA SER A 791 -43.29 40.68 -56.83
C SER A 791 -42.09 41.60 -57.08
N PRO A 792 -40.91 41.30 -56.49
CA PRO A 792 -39.62 41.58 -57.11
C PRO A 792 -38.85 40.31 -57.51
N SER A 793 -38.26 40.43 -58.70
CA SER A 793 -37.40 39.51 -59.45
C SER A 793 -36.14 39.05 -58.70
N LYS A 794 -35.77 37.78 -58.88
CA LYS A 794 -34.43 37.23 -58.56
C LYS A 794 -33.49 37.47 -59.75
N GLY A 795 -32.49 38.32 -59.56
CA GLY A 795 -31.33 38.43 -60.45
C GLY A 795 -30.32 37.30 -60.19
N SER A 796 -29.97 36.56 -61.24
CA SER A 796 -28.92 35.55 -61.28
C SER A 796 -27.60 36.21 -61.73
N GLY A 797 -26.62 36.33 -60.83
CA GLY A 797 -25.25 36.69 -61.18
C GLY A 797 -24.49 35.47 -61.74
N ARG A 798 -23.94 35.60 -62.95
CA ARG A 798 -23.02 34.61 -63.54
C ARG A 798 -21.63 34.69 -62.88
N PRO A 799 -20.93 33.55 -62.69
CA PRO A 799 -19.54 33.56 -62.23
C PRO A 799 -18.55 33.87 -63.37
N CYS A 800 -17.45 34.56 -63.02
CA CYS A 800 -16.35 34.91 -63.92
C CYS A 800 -15.65 33.65 -64.47
N LYS A 801 -15.23 33.67 -65.75
CA LYS A 801 -14.53 32.56 -66.41
C LYS A 801 -13.01 32.78 -66.44
N PRO A 802 -12.19 31.72 -66.58
CA PRO A 802 -10.77 31.72 -66.19
C PRO A 802 -9.79 32.52 -67.06
N TRP A 803 -10.25 33.36 -67.98
CA TRP A 803 -9.39 34.03 -68.98
C TRP A 803 -9.67 35.53 -69.15
N GLU A 804 -10.47 36.14 -68.28
CA GLU A 804 -10.73 37.59 -68.29
C GLU A 804 -9.81 38.29 -67.26
N LEU A 805 -8.69 38.83 -67.76
CA LEU A 805 -7.84 39.78 -67.03
C LEU A 805 -8.63 41.10 -66.89
N TYR A 806 -8.78 41.60 -65.66
CA TYR A 806 -9.51 42.83 -65.24
C TYR A 806 -10.99 42.66 -64.83
N CYS A 807 -11.22 42.03 -63.68
CA CYS A 807 -12.42 42.21 -62.84
C CYS A 807 -11.98 42.55 -61.40
N ASP A 808 -12.35 43.74 -60.93
CA ASP A 808 -11.94 44.37 -59.65
C ASP A 808 -13.19 44.74 -58.83
N PRO A 809 -13.33 44.32 -57.55
CA PRO A 809 -14.46 44.69 -56.71
C PRO A 809 -14.07 45.54 -55.48
N GLU A 810 -13.72 46.81 -55.66
CA GLU A 810 -13.89 47.85 -54.62
C GLU A 810 -14.34 49.20 -55.24
N THR A 811 -15.57 49.63 -54.91
CA THR A 811 -16.12 51.02 -54.86
C THR A 811 -17.65 50.87 -54.67
N THR A 812 -18.38 51.58 -53.80
CA THR A 812 -18.47 53.04 -53.69
C THR A 812 -19.22 53.44 -52.40
N ARG A 813 -18.88 54.62 -51.84
CA ARG A 813 -19.34 55.28 -50.59
C ARG A 813 -20.60 56.17 -50.77
N GLY A 814 -21.18 56.59 -49.63
CA GLY A 814 -21.82 57.91 -49.37
C GLY A 814 -23.30 57.85 -48.93
N GLY A 815 -23.86 58.63 -47.99
CA GLY A 815 -23.39 59.70 -47.09
C GLY A 815 -24.57 60.46 -46.42
N THR A 816 -24.32 61.04 -45.22
CA THR A 816 -24.79 62.33 -44.64
C THR A 816 -26.24 62.67 -44.18
N ASN A 817 -26.27 63.21 -42.93
CA ASN A 817 -26.88 64.47 -42.43
C ASN A 817 -28.10 64.50 -41.46
N GLU A 818 -27.82 65.16 -40.32
CA GLU A 818 -28.56 66.07 -39.41
C GLU A 818 -30.10 66.15 -39.40
N GLY A 819 -30.66 66.32 -38.18
CA GLY A 819 -32.00 66.93 -38.03
C GLY A 819 -32.65 66.72 -36.66
N THR A 820 -32.94 67.83 -35.99
CA THR A 820 -33.44 68.02 -34.62
C THR A 820 -34.94 67.74 -34.37
N ASN A 821 -35.28 67.65 -33.07
CA ASN A 821 -36.45 68.21 -32.36
C ASN A 821 -37.79 67.45 -32.26
N THR A 822 -38.29 67.46 -31.00
CA THR A 822 -39.70 67.49 -30.53
C THR A 822 -40.57 66.27 -30.83
N GLY A 823 -41.44 65.75 -29.96
CA GLY A 823 -42.00 66.20 -28.70
C GLY A 823 -43.37 65.52 -28.53
N SER A 824 -43.76 65.22 -27.29
CA SER A 824 -45.16 64.97 -26.85
C SER A 824 -45.82 63.66 -27.39
N ASN A 825 -46.75 62.99 -26.71
CA ASN A 825 -47.63 63.34 -25.60
C ASN A 825 -48.32 62.06 -25.06
N SER A 826 -48.92 62.17 -23.86
CA SER A 826 -50.10 61.41 -23.40
C SER A 826 -49.93 59.92 -23.04
N GLY A 827 -50.30 59.42 -21.86
CA GLY A 827 -50.96 59.99 -20.70
C GLY A 827 -51.62 58.88 -19.86
N ILE A 828 -51.81 59.18 -18.57
CA ILE A 828 -52.95 58.77 -17.71
C ILE A 828 -52.96 57.32 -17.20
N ILE A 829 -53.26 56.94 -15.94
CA ILE A 829 -53.56 57.47 -14.58
C ILE A 829 -53.48 56.19 -13.68
N GLY A 830 -53.07 56.14 -12.40
CA GLY A 830 -52.81 57.15 -11.39
C GLY A 830 -52.16 56.54 -10.12
N GLY A 831 -51.64 57.42 -9.26
CA GLY A 831 -51.11 57.13 -7.92
C GLY A 831 -52.21 57.05 -6.84
N PRO A 832 -52.01 57.52 -5.58
CA PRO A 832 -50.80 58.11 -4.95
C PRO A 832 -50.47 57.48 -3.56
N SER A 833 -49.30 57.69 -2.96
CA SER A 833 -48.94 58.84 -2.08
C SER A 833 -47.70 58.40 -1.28
N GLY A 834 -46.70 59.17 -0.83
CA GLY A 834 -46.25 60.57 -0.88
C GLY A 834 -45.04 60.60 0.09
N SER A 835 -43.79 60.83 -0.38
CA SER A 835 -42.97 62.06 -0.28
C SER A 835 -42.73 62.64 1.13
N PRO A 836 -41.63 63.39 1.42
CA PRO A 836 -40.49 63.78 0.57
C PRO A 836 -39.06 63.70 1.20
N SER A 837 -38.09 63.89 0.29
CA SER A 837 -36.65 64.24 0.33
C SER A 837 -36.26 65.47 1.20
N PRO A 838 -34.98 65.96 1.29
CA PRO A 838 -33.86 65.86 0.31
C PRO A 838 -32.41 65.66 0.83
N SER A 839 -31.53 65.35 -0.13
CA SER A 839 -30.05 65.29 -0.18
C SER A 839 -29.38 66.71 -0.10
N PRO A 840 -28.08 66.99 -0.47
CA PRO A 840 -26.97 66.17 -1.02
C PRO A 840 -25.51 66.58 -0.61
N SER A 841 -24.53 65.96 -1.31
CA SER A 841 -23.11 66.37 -1.57
C SER A 841 -22.07 65.94 -0.53
N GLY A 842 -20.82 65.57 -0.85
CA GLY A 842 -20.03 65.49 -2.08
C GLY A 842 -18.58 65.05 -1.72
N ARG A 843 -17.91 64.36 -2.65
CA ARG A 843 -16.58 63.69 -2.64
C ARG A 843 -15.35 64.61 -2.37
N PRO A 844 -14.07 64.16 -2.56
CA PRO A 844 -13.30 63.02 -2.00
C PRO A 844 -11.85 63.41 -1.55
N GLY A 845 -11.10 62.53 -0.87
CA GLY A 845 -9.63 62.69 -0.73
C GLY A 845 -8.92 61.66 0.17
N ARG A 846 -7.89 61.01 -0.38
CA ARG A 846 -6.85 60.14 0.25
C ARG A 846 -5.49 60.88 0.09
N PRO A 847 -4.31 60.43 0.58
CA PRO A 847 -3.93 59.47 1.64
C PRO A 847 -2.78 59.97 2.59
N GLY A 848 -2.41 59.18 3.61
CA GLY A 848 -1.17 59.31 4.41
C GLY A 848 -1.46 59.16 5.92
N GLY A 849 -0.75 58.43 6.78
CA GLY A 849 0.58 57.82 6.75
C GLY A 849 1.34 58.22 8.03
N LEU A 850 1.82 57.22 8.79
CA LEU A 850 2.90 57.24 9.81
C LEU A 850 2.60 57.48 11.32
N THR A 851 2.94 56.43 12.09
CA THR A 851 3.77 56.36 13.32
C THR A 851 3.33 57.00 14.64
N GLY A 852 3.49 56.23 15.74
CA GLY A 852 3.65 56.79 17.08
C GLY A 852 3.38 55.82 18.25
N SER A 853 4.43 55.15 18.71
CA SER A 853 4.53 54.42 19.99
C SER A 853 4.36 55.35 21.21
N THR A 854 3.81 54.86 22.33
CA THR A 854 4.45 54.95 23.66
C THR A 854 3.75 54.08 24.71
N THR A 855 4.58 53.35 25.44
CA THR A 855 4.40 52.61 26.70
C THR A 855 4.11 53.50 27.92
N GLY A 856 3.45 52.94 28.95
CA GLY A 856 3.50 53.51 30.32
C GLY A 856 2.54 52.91 31.35
N THR A 857 3.03 51.92 32.12
CA THR A 857 2.90 51.73 33.59
C THR A 857 1.54 51.63 34.32
N ALA A 858 1.23 50.42 34.82
CA ALA A 858 1.07 49.92 36.23
C ALA A 858 0.35 50.77 37.32
N PRO A 859 0.04 50.23 38.53
CA PRO A 859 -0.01 48.84 39.07
C PRO A 859 -1.46 48.46 39.54
N ASP A 860 -1.85 47.27 40.02
CA ASP A 860 -1.28 46.21 40.89
C ASP A 860 -1.49 44.78 40.35
#